data_AF-A0A4Z0Q6Z5-F1
#
_entry.id   AF-A0A4Z0Q6Z5-F1
#
_cell.length_a   1.000
_cell.length_b   1.000
_cell.length_c   1.000
_cell.angle_alpha   90.00
_cell.angle_beta   90.00
_cell.angle_gamma   90.00
#
_symmetry.space_group_name_H-M   'P 1'
#
loop_
_entity.id
_entity.type
_entity.pdbx_description
1 polymer ?
#
loop_
_entity_poly.entity_id
_entity_poly.type
_entity_poly.pdbx_seq_one_letter_code
_entity_poly.pdbx_strand_id
1 'polypeptide(L)'
;MSTTNANCWVQFWENNDYESGGTRKFEYNEVDGLPMYVNNLSEYYWDGYDQKAKNQMDDSINSLKTGSSSWLCLYTEPFFQGKVMMVGYSQAIEELPHDFLNEVASFILYPSIPIFWNASSIGDTFQAGTCWLKLYLYENYDSTRCALYGAGEIANTNCLGSTADFRSLMTGPATWVRLYKDVKFDGEPVAQIGPNSLISALSQLTDEDIVSIRVYDYQPSGFVPTPMMPGWVLSIQRYQTSKKLRNALAIGLGKIPYGGSLLSVLVKALWPSGPGTQEIWNDLNQYINSLIKGYINQAKIDNLNSILANLHTLLLAYMDKSPGPGKVAELWYIINQLKSCQADFLNKGAAREEHGKTLTYLVAFGTISVVMGAEWTYNYASVSGGESNPDPEGSIRQLDAVIEELIQAVDLAVADSVAWRLAQIKTTGTYTVTDAYTGYTQDYSTQQEAREGEDALRLYISQKYHALLEAYTSPANLWSYLLSANVVPGAGSNPNFPAVTFVQTPVRKMVAVPATTGLVPKSDSVPFQESTNGSRVTQVMLSSLSSNGPNNSINALQFFYGNAASAVHGTISSYRTTVALNSAEAVTDEAAALPDHEPAVEPAESIVAMHGNRSNTTLYQLFFRTDQGRDFGLGGGGADPFIAIGPQGVGARLATVTGSCYKTNQVTSLTLTWEYLSYERCTTPSAVLAADARVAGQVSA
;
A
#
# COMPACT_ATOMS: atom_id res chain seq x y z
N MET A 1 16.84 17.76 28.92
CA MET A 1 18.14 18.45 28.83
C MET A 1 18.48 18.47 27.35
N SER A 2 18.44 19.62 26.67
CA SER A 2 18.85 19.66 25.27
C SER A 2 20.36 19.50 25.21
N THR A 3 20.82 18.44 24.56
CA THR A 3 22.23 18.28 24.25
C THR A 3 22.50 19.12 23.02
N THR A 4 22.98 20.35 23.20
CA THR A 4 23.56 21.12 22.10
C THR A 4 24.61 20.26 21.42
N ASN A 5 24.44 19.96 20.13
CA ASN A 5 25.44 19.22 19.37
C ASN A 5 26.63 20.17 19.12
N ALA A 6 27.55 20.26 20.09
CA ALA A 6 28.69 21.18 20.05
C ALA A 6 29.61 20.99 18.83
N ASN A 7 29.43 19.89 18.10
CA ASN A 7 30.17 19.55 16.88
C ASN A 7 29.44 19.91 15.58
N CYS A 8 28.23 20.49 15.66
CA CYS A 8 27.49 21.00 14.51
C CYS A 8 27.69 22.52 14.40
N TRP A 9 28.52 22.95 13.47
CA TRP A 9 28.83 24.35 13.19
C TRP A 9 29.41 24.51 11.77
N VAL A 10 29.25 25.70 11.20
CA VAL A 10 29.99 26.14 10.01
C VAL A 10 30.69 27.44 10.32
N GLN A 11 31.90 27.62 9.80
CA GLN A 11 32.62 28.88 9.87
C GLN A 11 33.01 29.29 8.46
N PHE A 12 32.83 30.58 8.16
CA PHE A 12 33.18 31.19 6.88
C PHE A 12 34.35 32.16 7.08
N TRP A 13 35.10 32.39 6.00
CA TRP A 13 36.19 33.35 5.95
C TRP A 13 36.16 34.16 4.66
N GLU A 14 36.64 35.39 4.78
CA GLU A 14 36.78 36.33 3.67
C GLU A 14 37.91 35.95 2.71
N ASN A 15 38.92 35.21 3.17
CA ASN A 15 40.11 34.83 2.40
C ASN A 15 40.32 33.31 2.36
N ASN A 16 41.26 32.87 1.51
CA ASN A 16 41.51 31.45 1.24
C ASN A 16 42.38 30.74 2.30
N ASP A 17 42.95 31.49 3.25
CA ASP A 17 44.00 31.00 4.17
C ASP A 17 43.49 30.60 5.55
N TYR A 18 42.20 30.82 5.86
CA TYR A 18 41.59 30.66 7.18
C TYR A 18 42.24 31.49 8.31
N GLU A 19 43.14 32.42 7.99
CA GLU A 19 43.96 33.13 8.97
C GLU A 19 43.74 34.65 8.90
N SER A 20 43.47 35.19 7.71
CA SER A 20 43.33 36.63 7.49
C SER A 20 41.91 37.01 7.02
N GLY A 21 41.54 38.27 7.22
CA GLY A 21 40.23 38.82 6.84
C GLY A 21 39.13 38.57 7.87
N GLY A 22 37.89 38.86 7.47
CA GLY A 22 36.70 38.61 8.26
C GLY A 22 36.44 37.11 8.44
N THR A 23 35.97 36.71 9.62
CA THR A 23 35.45 35.36 9.87
C THR A 23 34.14 35.41 10.61
N ARG A 24 33.28 34.41 10.42
CA ARG A 24 32.06 34.26 11.21
C ARG A 24 31.70 32.81 11.38
N LYS A 25 31.46 32.41 12.63
CA LYS A 25 31.03 31.06 13.00
C LYS A 25 29.53 31.02 13.31
N PHE A 26 28.85 30.05 12.73
CA PHE A 26 27.46 29.70 13.01
C PHE A 26 27.45 28.36 13.74
N GLU A 27 27.05 28.37 15.01
CA GLU A 27 26.97 27.17 15.84
C GLU A 27 25.52 26.72 15.97
N TYR A 28 25.28 25.43 15.75
CA TYR A 28 23.96 24.84 15.87
C TYR A 28 23.45 24.92 17.31
N ASN A 29 22.41 25.73 17.54
CA ASN A 29 21.85 26.01 18.86
C ASN A 29 20.37 25.60 18.99
N GLU A 30 19.80 24.92 18.00
CA GLU A 30 18.39 24.56 18.03
C GLU A 30 18.10 23.37 18.95
N VAL A 31 16.94 23.44 19.62
CA VAL A 31 16.54 22.55 20.71
C VAL A 31 15.95 21.24 20.21
N ASP A 32 15.52 21.18 18.94
CA ASP A 32 14.63 20.13 18.43
C ASP A 32 15.23 19.26 17.31
N GLY A 33 16.54 19.38 17.02
CA GLY A 33 17.18 18.59 15.97
C GLY A 33 16.84 19.04 14.54
N LEU A 34 16.12 20.15 14.38
CA LEU A 34 15.77 20.76 13.09
C LEU A 34 16.99 21.45 12.45
N PRO A 35 17.10 21.52 11.12
CA PRO A 35 18.21 22.23 10.47
C PRO A 35 18.27 23.72 10.89
N MET A 36 19.47 24.30 10.97
CA MET A 36 19.65 25.74 11.11
C MET A 36 19.50 26.43 9.76
N TYR A 37 18.69 27.48 9.72
CA TYR A 37 18.37 28.25 8.52
C TYR A 37 19.00 29.64 8.55
N VAL A 38 19.88 29.94 7.60
CA VAL A 38 20.38 31.30 7.35
C VAL A 38 19.92 31.72 5.96
N ASN A 39 18.79 32.42 5.92
CA ASN A 39 18.08 32.79 4.70
C ASN A 39 18.75 33.92 3.91
N ASN A 40 19.55 34.78 4.56
CA ASN A 40 20.19 35.88 3.87
C ASN A 40 21.47 36.31 4.61
N LEU A 41 22.63 35.97 4.05
CA LEU A 41 23.93 36.28 4.64
C LEU A 41 24.24 37.77 4.68
N SER A 42 23.56 38.59 3.87
CA SER A 42 23.70 40.05 3.92
C SER A 42 23.22 40.65 5.26
N GLU A 43 22.42 39.91 6.02
CA GLU A 43 21.97 40.31 7.36
C GLU A 43 23.04 40.06 8.45
N TYR A 44 24.14 39.41 8.08
CA TYR A 44 25.23 39.02 8.95
C TYR A 44 26.51 39.78 8.57
N TYR A 45 27.33 40.06 9.59
CA TYR A 45 28.57 40.81 9.47
C TYR A 45 29.74 39.98 9.98
N TRP A 46 30.92 40.17 9.42
CA TRP A 46 32.14 39.53 9.91
C TRP A 46 32.43 39.86 11.38
N ASP A 47 32.91 38.88 12.14
CA ASP A 47 33.25 39.06 13.55
C ASP A 47 34.38 40.09 13.70
N GLY A 48 34.18 41.08 14.58
CA GLY A 48 35.15 42.15 14.83
C GLY A 48 35.07 43.35 13.87
N TYR A 49 34.21 43.32 12.84
CA TYR A 49 33.99 44.45 11.94
C TYR A 49 32.88 45.38 12.45
N ASP A 50 32.98 46.69 12.18
CA ASP A 50 31.91 47.66 12.49
C ASP A 50 30.73 47.47 11.52
N GLN A 51 29.53 47.20 12.06
CA GLN A 51 28.29 47.07 11.28
C GLN A 51 28.01 48.30 10.41
N LYS A 52 28.47 49.49 10.83
CA LYS A 52 28.29 50.75 10.06
C LYS A 52 29.12 50.81 8.78
N ALA A 53 30.18 50.01 8.69
CA ALA A 53 31.08 50.00 7.54
C ALA A 53 30.60 49.13 6.37
N LYS A 54 29.39 48.55 6.47
CA LYS A 54 28.76 47.70 5.43
C LYS A 54 29.56 46.45 5.04
N ASN A 55 30.26 45.84 6.00
CA ASN A 55 31.00 44.59 5.78
C ASN A 55 30.08 43.37 5.96
N GLN A 56 29.06 43.31 5.11
CA GLN A 56 28.13 42.18 5.06
C GLN A 56 28.85 40.93 4.52
N MET A 57 28.30 39.74 4.77
CA MET A 57 28.97 38.49 4.39
C MET A 57 28.67 38.02 2.96
N ASP A 58 27.66 38.55 2.28
CA ASP A 58 27.06 37.98 1.07
C ASP A 58 27.92 38.07 -0.20
N ASP A 59 28.94 38.92 -0.24
CA ASP A 59 29.77 39.18 -1.44
C ASP A 59 31.27 38.96 -1.24
N SER A 60 31.66 38.34 -0.12
CA SER A 60 33.07 38.23 0.24
C SER A 60 33.46 36.87 0.82
N ILE A 61 32.62 35.83 0.73
CA ILE A 61 32.95 34.49 1.24
C ILE A 61 33.83 33.75 0.23
N ASN A 62 35.04 33.41 0.67
CA ASN A 62 36.00 32.68 -0.15
C ASN A 62 36.29 31.25 0.34
N SER A 63 36.18 30.99 1.65
CA SER A 63 36.52 29.69 2.22
C SER A 63 35.65 29.33 3.42
N LEU A 64 35.60 28.04 3.77
CA LEU A 64 34.78 27.55 4.89
C LEU A 64 35.34 26.30 5.57
N LYS A 65 34.83 26.04 6.77
CA LYS A 65 35.05 24.83 7.56
C LYS A 65 33.75 24.40 8.22
N THR A 66 33.58 23.10 8.34
CA THR A 66 32.42 22.49 9.01
C THR A 66 32.86 21.63 10.19
N GLY A 67 32.07 21.59 11.26
CA GLY A 67 32.31 20.69 12.40
C GLY A 67 32.11 19.21 12.06
N SER A 68 32.44 18.32 13.00
CA SER A 68 32.42 16.86 12.81
C SER A 68 31.03 16.22 12.81
N SER A 69 29.98 17.00 13.07
CA SER A 69 28.57 16.59 12.93
C SER A 69 27.80 17.60 12.09
N SER A 70 28.50 18.26 11.17
CA SER A 70 27.96 19.35 10.35
C SER A 70 27.80 18.92 8.93
N TRP A 71 26.71 19.35 8.34
CA TRP A 71 26.27 18.92 7.04
C TRP A 71 25.61 20.14 6.41
N LEU A 72 26.19 20.69 5.35
CA LEU A 72 25.86 22.05 4.88
C LEU A 72 25.38 22.05 3.42
N CYS A 73 24.30 22.79 3.16
CA CYS A 73 23.89 23.18 1.81
C CYS A 73 24.03 24.70 1.65
N LEU A 74 24.87 25.14 0.73
CA LEU A 74 25.11 26.54 0.37
C LEU A 74 24.33 26.91 -0.88
N TYR A 75 23.89 28.16 -0.94
CA TYR A 75 23.08 28.70 -2.03
C TYR A 75 23.66 30.02 -2.52
N THR A 76 23.64 30.22 -3.84
CA THR A 76 24.16 31.45 -4.45
C THR A 76 23.19 32.64 -4.39
N GLU A 77 21.95 32.42 -3.96
CA GLU A 77 20.96 33.49 -3.82
C GLU A 77 20.32 33.45 -2.43
N PRO A 78 19.78 34.59 -1.93
CA PRO A 78 19.01 34.60 -0.69
C PRO A 78 17.80 33.67 -0.76
N PHE A 79 17.28 33.31 0.40
CA PHE A 79 16.12 32.44 0.57
C PHE A 79 16.29 31.06 -0.08
N PHE A 80 17.51 30.53 -0.05
CA PHE A 80 17.85 29.19 -0.49
C PHE A 80 17.57 28.95 -1.99
N GLN A 81 17.85 29.97 -2.81
CA GLN A 81 17.67 29.97 -4.26
C GLN A 81 19.03 29.86 -5.00
N GLY A 82 19.00 29.78 -6.33
CA GLY A 82 20.21 29.71 -7.14
C GLY A 82 20.90 28.33 -7.14
N LYS A 83 22.22 28.32 -7.40
CA LYS A 83 23.03 27.10 -7.42
C LYS A 83 23.20 26.57 -6.00
N VAL A 84 23.22 25.24 -5.84
CA VAL A 84 23.45 24.58 -4.54
C VAL A 84 24.80 23.86 -4.50
N MET A 85 25.56 24.06 -3.42
CA MET A 85 26.78 23.32 -3.11
C MET A 85 26.59 22.57 -1.80
N MET A 86 27.03 21.33 -1.78
CA MET A 86 26.87 20.43 -0.65
C MET A 86 28.22 20.14 0.00
N VAL A 87 28.33 20.36 1.31
CA VAL A 87 29.58 20.18 2.07
C VAL A 87 29.37 19.20 3.22
N GLY A 88 30.21 18.16 3.25
CA GLY A 88 30.22 17.11 4.26
C GLY A 88 30.70 17.57 5.65
N TYR A 89 30.74 16.65 6.61
CA TYR A 89 31.31 16.90 7.94
C TYR A 89 32.84 16.97 7.92
N SER A 90 33.41 17.71 8.87
CA SER A 90 34.86 17.90 9.03
C SER A 90 35.57 18.37 7.75
N GLN A 91 34.85 19.02 6.83
CA GLN A 91 35.44 19.56 5.61
C GLN A 91 36.08 20.92 5.87
N ALA A 92 37.15 21.18 5.13
CA ALA A 92 37.80 22.47 5.02
C ALA A 92 37.99 22.75 3.52
N ILE A 93 37.37 23.82 3.02
CA ILE A 93 37.45 24.23 1.63
C ILE A 93 38.18 25.55 1.57
N GLU A 94 39.44 25.51 1.13
CA GLU A 94 40.37 26.66 1.13
C GLU A 94 39.94 27.71 0.11
N GLU A 95 39.35 27.28 -1.00
CA GLU A 95 38.83 28.18 -2.01
C GLU A 95 37.53 27.58 -2.54
N LEU A 96 36.44 28.33 -2.39
CA LEU A 96 35.16 27.93 -2.95
C LEU A 96 35.27 27.84 -4.48
N PRO A 97 34.55 26.89 -5.11
CA PRO A 97 34.46 26.84 -6.56
C PRO A 97 34.05 28.19 -7.14
N HIS A 98 34.54 28.53 -8.33
CA HIS A 98 34.30 29.84 -8.97
C HIS A 98 32.82 30.26 -8.98
N ASP A 99 31.90 29.28 -9.12
CA ASP A 99 30.45 29.50 -9.11
C ASP A 99 29.85 29.89 -7.74
N PHE A 100 30.60 29.73 -6.65
CA PHE A 100 30.21 30.05 -5.27
C PHE A 100 31.12 31.12 -4.64
N LEU A 101 32.23 31.44 -5.28
CA LEU A 101 33.19 32.44 -4.80
C LEU A 101 32.50 33.81 -4.78
N ASN A 102 32.35 34.41 -3.59
CA ASN A 102 31.66 35.70 -3.39
C ASN A 102 30.18 35.72 -3.83
N GLU A 103 29.58 34.54 -4.02
CA GLU A 103 28.19 34.41 -4.43
C GLU A 103 27.34 33.72 -3.34
N VAL A 104 27.93 33.26 -2.23
CA VAL A 104 27.18 32.56 -1.18
C VAL A 104 26.26 33.55 -0.44
N ALA A 105 24.97 33.41 -0.65
CA ALA A 105 23.97 34.33 -0.09
C ALA A 105 23.05 33.69 0.96
N SER A 106 22.94 32.36 1.02
CA SER A 106 22.20 31.67 2.08
C SER A 106 22.68 30.23 2.31
N PHE A 107 22.35 29.63 3.46
CA PHE A 107 22.70 28.24 3.73
C PHE A 107 21.76 27.53 4.72
N ILE A 108 21.73 26.20 4.62
CA ILE A 108 21.07 25.32 5.59
C ILE A 108 22.12 24.39 6.22
N LEU A 109 22.20 24.38 7.55
CA LEU A 109 23.13 23.55 8.32
C LEU A 109 22.37 22.45 9.08
N TYR A 110 22.68 21.20 8.76
CA TYR A 110 22.06 20.01 9.32
C TYR A 110 22.93 19.38 10.43
N PRO A 111 22.32 18.89 11.54
CA PRO A 111 23.03 18.21 12.63
C PRO A 111 23.29 16.72 12.35
N SER A 112 22.74 16.17 11.27
CA SER A 112 22.89 14.80 10.81
C SER A 112 22.88 14.73 9.28
N ILE A 113 23.32 13.61 8.71
CA ILE A 113 23.32 13.43 7.26
C ILE A 113 21.88 13.55 6.72
N PRO A 114 21.57 14.50 5.82
CA PRO A 114 20.25 14.58 5.22
C PRO A 114 20.00 13.36 4.33
N ILE A 115 18.74 12.89 4.33
CA ILE A 115 18.33 11.68 3.59
C ILE A 115 18.60 11.75 2.09
N PHE A 116 18.69 12.96 1.54
CA PHE A 116 18.93 13.19 0.12
C PHE A 116 20.40 13.10 -0.29
N TRP A 117 21.35 13.04 0.65
CA TRP A 117 22.77 12.89 0.31
C TRP A 117 23.20 11.49 -0.05
N ASN A 118 22.50 10.49 0.48
CA ASN A 118 22.66 9.11 0.08
C ASN A 118 21.72 8.73 -1.07
N ALA A 119 21.15 9.72 -1.78
CA ALA A 119 20.38 9.46 -2.99
C ALA A 119 21.32 8.93 -4.08
N SER A 120 21.55 7.62 -4.11
CA SER A 120 22.30 6.98 -5.18
C SER A 120 21.56 7.12 -6.52
N SER A 121 22.32 7.19 -7.61
CA SER A 121 21.76 7.02 -8.95
C SER A 121 21.06 5.65 -9.01
N ILE A 122 19.83 5.66 -9.54
CA ILE A 122 18.90 4.53 -9.51
C ILE A 122 19.54 3.31 -10.17
N GLY A 123 20.00 2.39 -9.34
CA GLY A 123 20.68 1.15 -9.72
C GLY A 123 20.82 0.17 -8.56
N ASP A 124 20.80 0.68 -7.32
CA ASP A 124 20.83 -0.18 -6.14
C ASP A 124 19.47 -0.80 -5.85
N THR A 125 19.46 -2.11 -5.72
CA THR A 125 18.30 -2.94 -5.38
C THR A 125 17.65 -2.46 -4.08
N PHE A 126 16.40 -1.99 -4.16
CA PHE A 126 15.55 -1.65 -3.02
C PHE A 126 15.50 -2.84 -2.04
N GLN A 127 15.88 -2.62 -0.78
CA GLN A 127 15.56 -3.60 0.26
C GLN A 127 14.04 -3.57 0.51
N ALA A 128 13.43 -4.74 0.37
CA ALA A 128 12.03 -5.02 0.69
C ALA A 128 11.62 -4.43 2.05
N GLY A 129 10.41 -3.86 2.14
CA GLY A 129 9.85 -3.41 3.41
C GLY A 129 10.42 -2.12 4.03
N THR A 130 11.29 -1.38 3.33
CA THR A 130 11.94 -0.18 3.85
C THR A 130 11.19 1.13 3.59
N CYS A 131 11.51 2.18 4.36
CA CYS A 131 11.06 3.56 4.12
C CYS A 131 11.86 4.16 2.96
N TRP A 132 11.19 4.48 1.87
CA TRP A 132 11.75 5.18 0.71
C TRP A 132 10.74 6.08 0.00
N LEU A 133 11.20 7.11 -0.71
CA LEU A 133 10.40 8.05 -1.50
C LEU A 133 11.06 8.28 -2.86
N LYS A 134 10.36 8.04 -3.97
CA LYS A 134 10.81 8.40 -5.32
C LYS A 134 10.12 9.67 -5.79
N LEU A 135 10.89 10.62 -6.30
CA LEU A 135 10.40 11.87 -6.86
C LEU A 135 10.72 11.91 -8.36
N TYR A 136 9.77 12.34 -9.17
CA TYR A 136 9.86 12.35 -10.63
C TYR A 136 9.64 13.77 -11.15
N LEU A 137 10.45 14.18 -12.13
CA LEU A 137 10.41 15.54 -12.70
C LEU A 137 9.08 15.83 -13.38
N TYR A 138 8.47 14.83 -13.99
CA TYR A 138 7.25 14.99 -14.75
C TYR A 138 6.10 14.18 -14.15
N GLU A 139 4.90 14.43 -14.66
CA GLU A 139 3.72 13.64 -14.33
C GLU A 139 3.87 12.20 -14.85
N ASN A 140 3.03 11.30 -14.35
CA ASN A 140 2.96 9.90 -14.74
C ASN A 140 4.30 9.16 -14.58
N TYR A 141 5.07 9.52 -13.54
CA TYR A 141 6.33 8.88 -13.18
C TYR A 141 7.37 8.95 -14.30
N ASP A 142 7.32 10.00 -15.10
CA ASP A 142 8.29 10.24 -16.14
C ASP A 142 9.52 10.96 -15.59
N SER A 143 10.69 10.42 -15.94
CA SER A 143 12.01 10.84 -15.48
C SER A 143 12.16 10.91 -13.96
N THR A 144 12.75 9.88 -13.36
CA THR A 144 13.02 9.90 -11.91
C THR A 144 14.14 10.90 -11.61
N ARG A 145 13.86 11.85 -10.72
CA ARG A 145 14.83 12.85 -10.26
C ARG A 145 15.73 12.30 -9.15
N CYS A 146 15.11 11.70 -8.14
CA CYS A 146 15.83 11.15 -6.99
C CYS A 146 15.01 10.07 -6.28
N ALA A 147 15.72 9.19 -5.59
CA ALA A 147 15.16 8.27 -4.61
C ALA A 147 15.76 8.60 -3.24
N LEU A 148 14.91 8.74 -2.24
CA LEU A 148 15.27 8.98 -0.84
C LEU A 148 15.08 7.69 -0.06
N TYR A 149 15.97 7.46 0.91
CA TYR A 149 15.94 6.27 1.76
C TYR A 149 15.96 6.68 3.23
N GLY A 150 15.10 6.02 4.02
CA GLY A 150 14.89 6.31 5.44
C GLY A 150 13.93 7.47 5.70
N ALA A 151 13.70 7.71 6.99
CA ALA A 151 13.00 8.89 7.48
C ALA A 151 13.95 10.09 7.56
N GLY A 152 13.42 11.29 7.33
CA GLY A 152 14.18 12.54 7.42
C GLY A 152 13.50 13.68 6.69
N GLU A 153 14.22 14.80 6.55
CA GLU A 153 13.65 16.05 6.05
C GLU A 153 14.46 16.60 4.86
N ILE A 154 13.74 17.22 3.93
CA ILE A 154 14.28 18.05 2.86
C ILE A 154 13.68 19.42 3.07
N ALA A 155 14.44 20.30 3.72
CA ALA A 155 13.95 21.64 4.03
C ALA A 155 13.84 22.54 2.80
N ASN A 156 14.57 22.22 1.72
CA ASN A 156 14.38 22.85 0.43
C ASN A 156 14.58 21.85 -0.70
N THR A 157 13.57 21.68 -1.55
CA THR A 157 13.59 20.76 -2.70
C THR A 157 14.58 21.16 -3.80
N ASN A 158 15.11 22.40 -3.76
CA ASN A 158 16.28 22.84 -4.54
C ASN A 158 17.54 22.02 -4.21
N CYS A 159 17.65 21.46 -2.99
CA CYS A 159 18.73 20.54 -2.64
C CYS A 159 18.77 19.27 -3.53
N LEU A 160 17.66 18.94 -4.17
CA LEU A 160 17.54 17.78 -5.06
C LEU A 160 18.04 18.10 -6.49
N GLY A 161 18.67 19.25 -6.72
CA GLY A 161 19.22 19.71 -8.01
C GLY A 161 18.50 20.93 -8.61
N SER A 162 19.06 21.49 -9.69
CA SER A 162 18.68 22.80 -10.27
C SER A 162 17.27 22.92 -10.85
N THR A 163 16.49 21.83 -10.93
CA THR A 163 15.09 21.85 -11.37
C THR A 163 14.19 21.31 -10.25
N ALA A 164 13.87 22.17 -9.28
CA ALA A 164 13.06 21.90 -8.08
C ALA A 164 11.68 21.26 -8.34
N ASP A 165 11.20 21.32 -9.57
CA ASP A 165 9.88 20.89 -10.01
C ASP A 165 9.82 19.36 -10.18
N PHE A 166 9.37 18.66 -9.14
CA PHE A 166 8.90 17.28 -9.28
C PHE A 166 7.37 17.30 -9.34
N ARG A 167 6.82 16.55 -10.28
CA ARG A 167 5.39 16.56 -10.59
C ARG A 167 4.70 15.26 -10.25
N SER A 168 5.44 14.20 -9.91
CA SER A 168 4.87 12.94 -9.44
C SER A 168 5.78 12.29 -8.41
N LEU A 169 5.22 11.40 -7.57
CA LEU A 169 5.98 10.69 -6.55
C LEU A 169 5.45 9.28 -6.27
N MET A 170 6.31 8.46 -5.68
CA MET A 170 5.95 7.15 -5.14
C MET A 170 6.49 6.96 -3.74
N THR A 171 5.69 6.41 -2.85
CA THR A 171 6.09 6.07 -1.48
C THR A 171 6.26 4.56 -1.32
N GLY A 172 7.26 4.17 -0.53
CA GLY A 172 7.49 2.79 -0.12
C GLY A 172 6.49 2.29 0.93
N PRO A 173 6.59 0.99 1.29
CA PRO A 173 5.61 0.33 2.15
C PRO A 173 5.62 0.81 3.61
N ALA A 174 6.69 1.45 4.08
CA ALA A 174 6.76 2.03 5.42
C ALA A 174 6.81 3.57 5.40
N THR A 175 6.57 4.20 4.24
CA THR A 175 6.87 5.63 4.05
C THR A 175 5.63 6.49 4.20
N TRP A 176 5.70 7.47 5.10
CA TRP A 176 4.71 8.54 5.22
C TRP A 176 5.36 9.85 4.83
N VAL A 177 4.65 10.70 4.10
CA VAL A 177 5.20 11.94 3.54
C VAL A 177 4.29 13.11 3.86
N ARG A 178 4.88 14.22 4.33
CA ARG A 178 4.24 15.53 4.39
C ARG A 178 4.95 16.49 3.43
N LEU A 179 4.17 17.16 2.60
CA LEU A 179 4.64 18.17 1.65
C LEU A 179 4.25 19.54 2.18
N TYR A 180 5.14 20.52 2.06
CA TYR A 180 4.92 21.88 2.56
C TYR A 180 5.37 22.92 1.54
N LYS A 181 4.80 24.12 1.65
CA LYS A 181 5.16 25.31 0.86
C LYS A 181 6.23 26.19 1.50
N ASP A 182 6.66 25.83 2.71
CA ASP A 182 7.57 26.64 3.51
C ASP A 182 8.82 25.83 3.89
N VAL A 183 9.99 26.45 3.75
CA VAL A 183 11.29 25.82 4.03
C VAL A 183 11.49 25.43 5.50
N LYS A 184 10.79 26.10 6.42
CA LYS A 184 10.82 25.83 7.86
C LYS A 184 9.73 24.85 8.30
N PHE A 185 8.93 24.34 7.36
CA PHE A 185 7.77 23.51 7.65
C PHE A 185 6.70 24.23 8.48
N ASP A 186 6.65 25.56 8.40
CA ASP A 186 5.64 26.36 9.08
C ASP A 186 4.28 26.21 8.39
N GLY A 187 3.22 26.09 9.19
CA GLY A 187 1.83 25.94 8.72
C GLY A 187 1.38 24.49 8.48
N GLU A 188 0.17 24.35 7.95
CA GLU A 188 -0.40 23.04 7.61
C GLU A 188 0.28 22.47 6.34
N PRO A 189 0.55 21.16 6.29
CA PRO A 189 1.08 20.52 5.10
C PRO A 189 0.09 20.65 3.92
N VAL A 190 0.60 20.97 2.73
CA VAL A 190 -0.21 21.05 1.50
C VAL A 190 -0.69 19.67 1.06
N ALA A 191 0.10 18.63 1.36
CA ALA A 191 -0.33 17.25 1.19
C ALA A 191 0.27 16.31 2.24
N GLN A 192 -0.51 15.30 2.61
CA GLN A 192 -0.13 14.21 3.50
C GLN A 192 -0.37 12.88 2.79
N ILE A 193 0.70 12.16 2.46
CA ILE A 193 0.69 10.98 1.60
C ILE A 193 1.15 9.76 2.41
N GLY A 194 0.33 8.71 2.41
CA GLY A 194 0.62 7.48 3.16
C GLY A 194 1.52 6.50 2.40
N PRO A 195 1.78 5.32 2.98
CA PRO A 195 2.62 4.28 2.38
C PRO A 195 2.05 3.71 1.09
N ASN A 196 2.95 3.13 0.26
CA ASN A 196 2.64 2.49 -1.02
C ASN A 196 1.82 3.35 -2.00
N SER A 197 1.87 4.67 -1.85
CA SER A 197 1.16 5.62 -2.69
C SER A 197 1.88 5.80 -4.02
N LEU A 198 1.09 6.00 -5.05
CA LEU A 198 1.49 6.26 -6.42
C LEU A 198 0.76 7.54 -6.83
N ILE A 199 1.44 8.69 -6.81
CA ILE A 199 0.87 10.00 -7.15
C ILE A 199 1.30 10.38 -8.56
N SER A 200 0.42 10.24 -9.55
CA SER A 200 0.81 10.48 -10.95
C SER A 200 0.92 11.96 -11.30
N ALA A 201 0.22 12.85 -10.60
CA ALA A 201 0.39 14.30 -10.75
C ALA A 201 0.13 15.02 -9.41
N LEU A 202 1.12 15.75 -8.92
CA LEU A 202 1.03 16.49 -7.64
C LEU A 202 0.07 17.68 -7.71
N SER A 203 -0.12 18.24 -8.92
CA SER A 203 -1.18 19.20 -9.25
C SER A 203 -2.58 18.71 -8.88
N GLN A 204 -2.77 17.39 -8.76
CA GLN A 204 -4.05 16.82 -8.32
C GLN A 204 -4.27 16.89 -6.80
N LEU A 205 -3.20 17.09 -6.03
CA LEU A 205 -3.26 17.23 -4.57
C LEU A 205 -3.22 18.70 -4.16
N THR A 206 -2.43 19.50 -4.86
CA THR A 206 -2.18 20.90 -4.54
C THR A 206 -1.79 21.67 -5.80
N ASP A 207 -2.30 22.89 -5.93
CA ASP A 207 -1.84 23.85 -6.94
C ASP A 207 -0.65 24.69 -6.41
N GLU A 208 -0.28 24.53 -5.13
CA GLU A 208 0.84 25.24 -4.51
C GLU A 208 2.18 24.53 -4.78
N ASP A 209 3.24 25.32 -4.92
CA ASP A 209 4.61 24.83 -5.07
C ASP A 209 5.07 24.09 -3.80
N ILE A 210 5.72 22.93 -4.00
CA ILE A 210 6.25 22.12 -2.90
C ILE A 210 7.70 22.52 -2.65
N VAL A 211 7.91 23.23 -1.55
CA VAL A 211 9.20 23.79 -1.17
C VAL A 211 9.96 22.83 -0.24
N SER A 212 9.27 22.09 0.62
CA SER A 212 9.93 21.18 1.58
C SER A 212 9.14 19.88 1.80
N ILE A 213 9.85 18.84 2.23
CA ILE A 213 9.34 17.47 2.39
C ILE A 213 9.78 16.90 3.73
N ARG A 214 8.85 16.30 4.49
CA ARG A 214 9.18 15.42 5.61
C ARG A 214 8.78 13.98 5.29
N VAL A 215 9.72 13.06 5.48
CA VAL A 215 9.55 11.61 5.27
C VAL A 215 9.65 10.91 6.62
N TYR A 216 8.69 10.03 6.91
CA TYR A 216 8.62 9.26 8.16
C TYR A 216 8.52 7.77 7.85
N ASP A 217 9.09 6.94 8.71
CA ASP A 217 9.06 5.48 8.65
C ASP A 217 7.91 4.86 9.48
N TYR A 218 7.09 5.71 10.11
CA TYR A 218 5.84 5.37 10.79
C TYR A 218 4.84 6.54 10.66
N GLN A 219 3.55 6.28 10.91
CA GLN A 219 2.52 7.32 10.83
C GLN A 219 2.76 8.39 11.91
N PRO A 220 3.07 9.66 11.56
CA PRO A 220 3.28 10.68 12.57
C PRO A 220 1.95 11.08 13.23
N SER A 221 2.02 11.61 14.45
CA SER A 221 0.83 12.11 15.15
C SER A 221 0.14 13.22 14.35
N GLY A 222 -1.20 13.25 14.40
CA GLY A 222 -2.03 14.21 13.67
C GLY A 222 -2.00 14.05 12.15
N PHE A 223 -1.51 12.91 11.62
CA PHE A 223 -1.51 12.67 10.19
C PHE A 223 -2.92 12.40 9.67
N VAL A 224 -3.42 13.31 8.82
CA VAL A 224 -4.69 13.17 8.12
C VAL A 224 -4.36 13.07 6.63
N PRO A 225 -4.46 11.88 6.02
CA PRO A 225 -4.15 11.71 4.60
C PRO A 225 -4.96 12.71 3.76
N THR A 226 -4.30 13.39 2.83
CA THR A 226 -5.00 14.30 1.91
C THR A 226 -6.01 13.49 1.10
N PRO A 227 -7.28 13.91 1.03
CA PRO A 227 -8.28 13.20 0.24
C PRO A 227 -7.83 13.08 -1.22
N MET A 228 -7.77 11.86 -1.72
CA MET A 228 -7.29 11.55 -3.07
C MET A 228 -8.39 10.90 -3.89
N MET A 229 -8.44 11.14 -5.21
CA MET A 229 -9.30 10.32 -6.06
C MET A 229 -8.67 8.92 -6.23
N PRO A 230 -9.46 7.83 -6.27
CA PRO A 230 -8.95 6.45 -6.42
C PRO A 230 -8.11 6.20 -7.68
N GLY A 231 -8.29 7.00 -8.74
CA GLY A 231 -7.44 6.95 -9.92
C GLY A 231 -6.09 7.64 -9.75
N TRP A 232 -5.90 8.40 -8.66
CA TRP A 232 -4.78 9.32 -8.44
C TRP A 232 -3.80 8.82 -7.39
N VAL A 233 -4.28 7.98 -6.46
CA VAL A 233 -3.46 7.28 -5.46
C VAL A 233 -3.83 5.83 -5.39
N LEU A 234 -2.88 5.01 -5.81
CA LEU A 234 -3.04 3.57 -5.86
C LEU A 234 -2.26 3.01 -4.67
N SER A 235 -2.89 2.96 -3.50
CA SER A 235 -2.31 2.33 -2.32
C SER A 235 -2.23 0.82 -2.55
N ILE A 236 -1.06 0.32 -2.96
CA ILE A 236 -0.82 -1.12 -3.04
C ILE A 236 -0.64 -1.60 -1.60
N GLN A 237 -1.59 -2.34 -1.04
CA GLN A 237 -1.66 -2.46 0.41
C GLN A 237 -0.50 -3.25 1.00
N ARG A 238 0.08 -2.70 2.07
CA ARG A 238 1.13 -3.35 2.88
C ARG A 238 0.55 -4.56 3.60
N TYR A 239 -0.66 -4.42 4.13
CA TYR A 239 -1.26 -5.48 4.93
C TYR A 239 -2.22 -6.30 4.07
N GLN A 240 -1.76 -7.50 3.71
CA GLN A 240 -2.57 -8.59 3.19
C GLN A 240 -3.57 -9.06 4.26
N THR A 241 -4.45 -8.17 4.73
CA THR A 241 -5.25 -8.34 5.96
C THR A 241 -6.20 -9.52 5.83
N SER A 242 -6.91 -9.65 4.71
CA SER A 242 -7.78 -10.82 4.47
C SER A 242 -6.99 -12.14 4.48
N LYS A 243 -5.73 -12.17 4.04
CA LYS A 243 -4.81 -13.32 4.06
C LYS A 243 -4.34 -13.56 5.48
N LYS A 244 -4.00 -12.52 6.24
CA LYS A 244 -3.66 -12.65 7.66
C LYS A 244 -4.83 -13.21 8.45
N LEU A 245 -6.04 -12.69 8.23
CA LEU A 245 -7.29 -13.20 8.81
C LEU A 245 -7.57 -14.65 8.40
N ARG A 246 -7.50 -14.94 7.10
CA ARG A 246 -7.68 -16.29 6.56
C ARG A 246 -6.65 -17.25 7.13
N ASN A 247 -5.40 -16.84 7.22
CA ASN A 247 -4.31 -17.64 7.79
C ASN A 247 -4.52 -17.84 9.29
N ALA A 248 -4.90 -16.80 10.03
CA ALA A 248 -5.20 -16.89 11.47
C ALA A 248 -6.34 -17.87 11.74
N LEU A 249 -7.43 -17.77 10.98
CA LEU A 249 -8.55 -18.71 11.04
C LEU A 249 -8.11 -20.13 10.65
N ALA A 250 -7.40 -20.30 9.53
CA ALA A 250 -6.92 -21.61 9.10
C ALA A 250 -5.96 -22.25 10.11
N ILE A 251 -5.09 -21.46 10.75
CA ILE A 251 -4.20 -21.88 11.82
C ILE A 251 -5.01 -22.38 13.01
N GLY A 252 -5.90 -21.55 13.56
CA GLY A 252 -6.64 -21.93 14.77
C GLY A 252 -7.70 -23.00 14.55
N LEU A 253 -8.15 -23.22 13.31
CA LEU A 253 -8.96 -24.37 12.93
C LEU A 253 -8.15 -25.69 12.81
N GLY A 254 -6.83 -25.66 13.07
CA GLY A 254 -6.00 -26.86 13.19
C GLY A 254 -5.26 -27.29 11.92
N LYS A 255 -5.17 -26.46 10.87
CA LYS A 255 -4.33 -26.79 9.69
C LYS A 255 -2.83 -26.60 9.93
N ILE A 256 -2.44 -25.85 10.96
CA ILE A 256 -1.03 -25.61 11.29
C ILE A 256 -0.84 -25.74 12.80
N PRO A 257 0.02 -26.65 13.30
CA PRO A 257 0.21 -26.86 14.72
C PRO A 257 0.93 -25.65 15.34
N TYR A 258 0.23 -24.84 16.15
CA TYR A 258 0.82 -23.75 16.92
C TYR A 258 0.35 -23.78 18.39
N GLY A 259 1.26 -23.46 19.32
CA GLY A 259 1.03 -23.49 20.77
C GLY A 259 0.34 -22.24 21.36
N GLY A 260 -0.69 -21.71 20.70
CA GLY A 260 -1.45 -20.53 21.18
C GLY A 260 -2.95 -20.63 20.89
N SER A 261 -3.77 -19.87 21.62
CA SER A 261 -5.22 -19.85 21.36
C SER A 261 -5.52 -19.17 20.01
N LEU A 262 -6.54 -19.64 19.28
CA LEU A 262 -7.02 -19.04 18.02
C LEU A 262 -7.21 -17.52 18.16
N LEU A 263 -7.70 -17.06 19.32
CA LEU A 263 -7.90 -15.65 19.59
C LEU A 263 -6.58 -14.85 19.60
N SER A 264 -5.50 -15.39 20.17
CA SER A 264 -4.21 -14.69 20.19
C SER A 264 -3.65 -14.44 18.79
N VAL A 265 -3.83 -15.40 17.88
CA VAL A 265 -3.44 -15.29 16.47
C VAL A 265 -4.33 -14.27 15.76
N LEU A 266 -5.64 -14.30 16.02
CA LEU A 266 -6.58 -13.33 15.45
C LEU A 266 -6.28 -11.90 15.90
N VAL A 267 -6.04 -11.69 17.20
CA VAL A 267 -5.73 -10.36 17.75
C VAL A 267 -4.45 -9.82 17.14
N LYS A 268 -3.38 -10.64 17.05
CA LYS A 268 -2.14 -10.24 16.35
C LYS A 268 -2.35 -9.95 14.86
N ALA A 269 -3.28 -10.65 14.21
CA ALA A 269 -3.59 -10.47 12.80
C ALA A 269 -4.40 -9.20 12.51
N LEU A 270 -5.29 -8.79 13.43
CA LEU A 270 -6.13 -7.58 13.32
C LEU A 270 -5.50 -6.33 13.93
N TRP A 271 -4.70 -6.49 15.00
CA TRP A 271 -4.00 -5.44 15.73
C TRP A 271 -2.53 -5.83 15.93
N PRO A 272 -1.69 -5.74 14.89
CA PRO A 272 -0.27 -6.06 14.99
C PRO A 272 0.39 -5.16 16.03
N SER A 273 1.27 -5.75 16.85
CA SER A 273 2.06 -5.03 17.84
C SER A 273 3.08 -4.13 17.14
N GLY A 274 2.89 -2.82 17.21
CA GLY A 274 3.73 -1.79 16.61
C GLY A 274 3.22 -0.37 16.97
N PRO A 275 3.94 0.70 16.60
CA PRO A 275 3.56 2.08 16.92
C PRO A 275 2.21 2.52 16.34
N GLY A 276 1.64 1.78 15.37
CA GLY A 276 0.31 2.02 14.80
C GLY A 276 -0.59 0.78 14.82
N THR A 277 -1.38 0.58 15.89
CA THR A 277 -2.41 -0.49 15.95
C THR A 277 -3.59 -0.24 15.00
N GLN A 278 -3.66 0.95 14.39
CA GLN A 278 -4.68 1.34 13.41
C GLN A 278 -4.28 1.08 11.95
N GLU A 279 -3.04 0.69 11.67
CA GLU A 279 -2.54 0.57 10.29
C GLU A 279 -3.38 -0.41 9.45
N ILE A 280 -3.80 -1.53 10.03
CA ILE A 280 -4.64 -2.52 9.33
C ILE A 280 -6.02 -1.96 8.98
N TRP A 281 -6.62 -1.18 9.88
CA TRP A 281 -7.94 -0.60 9.68
C TRP A 281 -7.90 0.56 8.68
N ASN A 282 -6.85 1.35 8.73
CA ASN A 282 -6.57 2.37 7.73
C ASN A 282 -6.39 1.74 6.35
N ASP A 283 -5.63 0.64 6.25
CA ASP A 283 -5.51 -0.14 5.03
C ASP A 283 -6.90 -0.63 4.57
N LEU A 284 -7.62 -1.42 5.38
CA LEU A 284 -8.96 -1.92 4.99
C LEU A 284 -9.88 -0.80 4.49
N ASN A 285 -9.88 0.34 5.18
CA ASN A 285 -10.65 1.52 4.79
C ASN A 285 -10.18 2.11 3.46
N GLN A 286 -8.88 2.30 3.25
CA GLN A 286 -8.34 2.80 1.98
C GLN A 286 -8.69 1.88 0.81
N TYR A 287 -8.55 0.56 0.98
CA TYR A 287 -8.89 -0.40 -0.08
C TYR A 287 -10.36 -0.36 -0.43
N ILE A 288 -11.24 -0.43 0.57
CA ILE A 288 -12.68 -0.45 0.30
C ILE A 288 -13.15 0.91 -0.20
N ASN A 289 -12.60 2.03 0.30
CA ASN A 289 -12.83 3.35 -0.30
C ASN A 289 -12.34 3.43 -1.75
N SER A 290 -11.26 2.71 -2.12
CA SER A 290 -10.81 2.60 -3.51
C SER A 290 -11.71 1.73 -4.40
N LEU A 291 -12.61 0.93 -3.82
CA LEU A 291 -13.57 0.09 -4.54
C LEU A 291 -14.97 0.74 -4.59
N ILE A 292 -15.43 1.36 -3.50
CA ILE A 292 -16.78 1.95 -3.34
C ILE A 292 -16.70 3.44 -2.98
N LYS A 293 -15.82 4.22 -3.63
CA LYS A 293 -15.64 5.66 -3.35
C LYS A 293 -16.96 6.43 -3.34
N GLY A 294 -17.20 7.21 -2.29
CA GLY A 294 -18.40 8.05 -2.16
C GLY A 294 -19.67 7.28 -1.77
N TYR A 295 -19.60 5.95 -1.68
CA TYR A 295 -20.68 5.14 -1.12
C TYR A 295 -20.62 5.11 0.41
N ILE A 296 -19.40 5.13 0.98
CA ILE A 296 -19.20 5.01 2.43
C ILE A 296 -19.41 6.35 3.15
N ASN A 297 -20.14 6.33 4.26
CA ASN A 297 -20.32 7.46 5.16
C ASN A 297 -19.16 7.51 6.18
N GLN A 298 -18.36 8.57 6.16
CA GLN A 298 -17.20 8.71 7.05
C GLN A 298 -17.59 8.69 8.54
N ALA A 299 -18.69 9.35 8.92
CA ALA A 299 -19.15 9.32 10.32
C ALA A 299 -19.52 7.90 10.77
N LYS A 300 -20.04 7.07 9.86
CA LYS A 300 -20.29 5.65 10.14
C LYS A 300 -18.97 4.89 10.30
N ILE A 301 -17.98 5.12 9.42
CA ILE A 301 -16.63 4.52 9.57
C ILE A 301 -16.03 4.86 10.93
N ASP A 302 -16.07 6.12 11.33
CA ASP A 302 -15.49 6.58 12.60
C ASP A 302 -16.17 5.88 13.80
N ASN A 303 -17.49 5.73 13.75
CA ASN A 303 -18.24 4.97 14.76
C ASN A 303 -17.82 3.50 14.79
N LEU A 304 -17.72 2.83 13.64
CA LEU A 304 -17.31 1.41 13.56
C LEU A 304 -15.88 1.21 14.07
N ASN A 305 -14.96 2.14 13.76
CA ASN A 305 -13.59 2.12 14.29
C ASN A 305 -13.57 2.27 15.82
N SER A 306 -14.41 3.14 16.38
CA SER A 306 -14.53 3.31 17.83
C SER A 306 -15.01 2.01 18.50
N ILE A 307 -16.00 1.33 17.92
CA ILE A 307 -16.49 0.04 18.41
C ILE A 307 -15.39 -1.02 18.36
N LEU A 308 -14.64 -1.12 17.25
CA LEU A 308 -13.56 -2.09 17.10
C LEU A 308 -12.38 -1.81 18.05
N ALA A 309 -12.06 -0.54 18.31
CA ALA A 309 -11.05 -0.17 19.29
C ALA A 309 -11.44 -0.59 20.71
N ASN A 310 -12.71 -0.42 21.09
CA ASN A 310 -13.21 -0.90 22.37
C ASN A 310 -13.17 -2.44 22.45
N LEU A 311 -13.59 -3.14 21.39
CA LEU A 311 -13.51 -4.60 21.32
C LEU A 311 -12.07 -5.10 21.48
N HIS A 312 -11.08 -4.41 20.88
CA HIS A 312 -9.67 -4.75 21.06
C HIS A 312 -9.26 -4.75 22.54
N THR A 313 -9.60 -3.69 23.28
CA THR A 313 -9.31 -3.59 24.72
C THR A 313 -9.93 -4.76 25.50
N LEU A 314 -11.17 -5.13 25.19
CA LEU A 314 -11.84 -6.25 25.84
C LEU A 314 -11.18 -7.60 25.51
N LEU A 315 -10.78 -7.81 24.25
CA LEU A 315 -10.10 -9.03 23.82
C LEU A 315 -8.74 -9.19 24.53
N LEU A 316 -7.96 -8.12 24.68
CA LEU A 316 -6.71 -8.14 25.45
C LEU A 316 -6.97 -8.50 26.92
N ALA A 317 -7.95 -7.84 27.55
CA ALA A 317 -8.32 -8.14 28.93
C ALA A 317 -8.79 -9.59 29.15
N TYR A 318 -9.52 -10.17 28.19
CA TYR A 318 -9.90 -11.58 28.19
C TYR A 318 -8.69 -12.52 28.05
N MET A 319 -7.75 -12.19 27.15
CA MET A 319 -6.54 -12.97 26.92
C MET A 319 -5.64 -13.04 28.16
N ASP A 320 -5.57 -11.95 28.94
CA ASP A 320 -4.74 -11.85 30.14
C ASP A 320 -5.31 -12.60 31.36
N LYS A 321 -6.59 -12.99 31.32
CA LYS A 321 -7.23 -13.73 32.42
C LYS A 321 -6.86 -15.21 32.39
N SER A 322 -6.58 -15.76 33.58
CA SER A 322 -6.46 -17.20 33.80
C SER A 322 -7.82 -17.91 33.68
N PRO A 323 -7.87 -19.20 33.30
CA PRO A 323 -9.09 -20.00 33.32
C PRO A 323 -9.85 -19.92 34.65
N GLY A 324 -11.18 -19.81 34.59
CA GLY A 324 -12.05 -19.71 35.76
C GLY A 324 -13.28 -18.83 35.55
N PRO A 325 -14.12 -18.64 36.58
CA PRO A 325 -15.37 -17.87 36.49
C PRO A 325 -15.18 -16.44 35.98
N GLY A 326 -14.07 -15.79 36.35
CA GLY A 326 -13.77 -14.44 35.89
C GLY A 326 -13.50 -14.33 34.38
N LYS A 327 -12.93 -15.38 33.77
CA LYS A 327 -12.68 -15.43 32.32
C LYS A 327 -13.95 -15.74 31.55
N VAL A 328 -14.81 -16.62 32.09
CA VAL A 328 -16.14 -16.91 31.56
C VAL A 328 -17.03 -15.65 31.57
N ALA A 329 -17.02 -14.89 32.67
CA ALA A 329 -17.76 -13.64 32.78
C ALA A 329 -17.32 -12.61 31.72
N GLU A 330 -16.00 -12.50 31.49
CA GLU A 330 -15.44 -11.62 30.46
C GLU A 330 -15.83 -12.07 29.04
N LEU A 331 -15.76 -13.37 28.74
CA LEU A 331 -16.19 -13.94 27.47
C LEU A 331 -17.67 -13.64 27.20
N TRP A 332 -18.52 -13.87 28.19
CA TRP A 332 -19.95 -13.59 28.09
C TRP A 332 -20.22 -12.09 27.88
N TYR A 333 -19.49 -11.22 28.59
CA TYR A 333 -19.56 -9.78 28.40
C TYR A 333 -19.21 -9.38 26.96
N ILE A 334 -18.12 -9.90 26.41
CA ILE A 334 -17.70 -9.63 25.02
C ILE A 334 -18.76 -10.10 24.02
N ILE A 335 -19.31 -11.31 24.19
CA ILE A 335 -20.38 -11.82 23.31
C ILE A 335 -21.61 -10.91 23.34
N ASN A 336 -22.00 -10.40 24.50
CA ASN A 336 -23.13 -9.47 24.60
C ASN A 336 -22.81 -8.11 23.97
N GLN A 337 -21.58 -7.61 24.11
CA GLN A 337 -21.14 -6.39 23.42
C GLN A 337 -21.23 -6.57 21.90
N LEU A 338 -20.71 -7.69 21.37
CA LEU A 338 -20.79 -8.03 19.95
C LEU A 338 -22.25 -8.09 19.46
N LYS A 339 -23.15 -8.73 20.21
CA LYS A 339 -24.60 -8.76 19.89
C LYS A 339 -25.20 -7.36 19.88
N SER A 340 -24.83 -6.50 20.83
CA SER A 340 -25.39 -5.15 20.95
C SER A 340 -24.96 -4.22 19.81
N CYS A 341 -23.72 -4.34 19.33
CA CYS A 341 -23.22 -3.54 18.22
C CYS A 341 -23.44 -4.19 16.84
N GLN A 342 -23.94 -5.43 16.79
CA GLN A 342 -24.16 -6.17 15.55
C GLN A 342 -25.03 -5.40 14.53
N ALA A 343 -26.06 -4.70 15.01
CA ALA A 343 -26.93 -3.90 14.14
C ALA A 343 -26.17 -2.82 13.36
N ASP A 344 -25.10 -2.26 13.94
CA ASP A 344 -24.27 -1.24 13.29
C ASP A 344 -23.46 -1.77 12.11
N PHE A 345 -23.01 -3.03 12.19
CA PHE A 345 -22.22 -3.67 11.12
C PHE A 345 -23.11 -4.31 10.06
N LEU A 346 -24.27 -4.86 10.46
CA LEU A 346 -25.19 -5.51 9.53
C LEU A 346 -26.16 -4.53 8.87
N ASN A 347 -26.23 -3.28 9.32
CA ASN A 347 -27.20 -2.28 8.88
C ASN A 347 -28.65 -2.82 8.90
N LYS A 348 -28.98 -3.58 9.96
CA LYS A 348 -30.34 -4.14 10.13
C LYS A 348 -31.38 -3.03 10.13
N GLY A 349 -32.34 -3.11 9.20
CA GLY A 349 -33.42 -2.14 9.06
C GLY A 349 -33.09 -0.90 8.21
N ALA A 350 -31.86 -0.82 7.68
CA ALA A 350 -31.50 0.22 6.72
C ALA A 350 -32.14 -0.04 5.35
N ALA A 351 -32.22 1.01 4.51
CA ALA A 351 -32.57 0.82 3.11
C ALA A 351 -31.54 -0.09 2.43
N ARG A 352 -31.96 -0.83 1.41
CA ARG A 352 -31.10 -1.79 0.68
C ARG A 352 -29.76 -1.18 0.27
N GLU A 353 -29.75 0.08 -0.14
CA GLU A 353 -28.56 0.84 -0.57
C GLU A 353 -27.55 1.18 0.53
N GLU A 354 -27.70 0.63 1.75
CA GLU A 354 -26.80 0.91 2.86
C GLU A 354 -25.91 -0.27 3.26
N HIS A 355 -26.23 -1.52 2.91
CA HIS A 355 -25.47 -2.68 3.41
C HIS A 355 -24.01 -2.70 2.95
N GLY A 356 -23.72 -2.26 1.72
CA GLY A 356 -22.33 -2.22 1.26
C GLY A 356 -21.48 -1.15 1.93
N LYS A 357 -22.08 -0.19 2.66
CA LYS A 357 -21.35 0.86 3.41
C LYS A 357 -20.57 0.31 4.61
N THR A 358 -20.90 -0.88 5.10
CA THR A 358 -20.22 -1.51 6.25
C THR A 358 -19.24 -2.60 5.85
N LEU A 359 -19.15 -2.92 4.55
CA LEU A 359 -18.35 -4.03 4.03
C LEU A 359 -16.91 -4.01 4.55
N THR A 360 -16.33 -2.81 4.67
CA THR A 360 -14.97 -2.55 5.19
C THR A 360 -14.66 -3.21 6.53
N TYR A 361 -15.64 -3.30 7.41
CA TYR A 361 -15.45 -3.78 8.77
C TYR A 361 -16.24 -5.04 9.06
N LEU A 362 -17.23 -5.36 8.22
CA LEU A 362 -18.12 -6.51 8.39
C LEU A 362 -17.36 -7.83 8.51
N VAL A 363 -16.35 -8.07 7.65
CA VAL A 363 -15.58 -9.33 7.67
C VAL A 363 -14.76 -9.45 8.96
N ALA A 364 -14.15 -8.36 9.43
CA ALA A 364 -13.36 -8.41 10.65
C ALA A 364 -14.26 -8.57 11.90
N PHE A 365 -15.34 -7.79 11.98
CA PHE A 365 -16.35 -7.91 13.04
C PHE A 365 -16.98 -9.31 13.07
N GLY A 366 -17.37 -9.84 11.92
CA GLY A 366 -17.94 -11.18 11.81
C GLY A 366 -16.95 -12.25 12.24
N THR A 367 -15.67 -12.10 11.89
CA THR A 367 -14.62 -13.01 12.33
C THR A 367 -14.44 -13.00 13.85
N ILE A 368 -14.41 -11.83 14.49
CA ILE A 368 -14.35 -11.73 15.96
C ILE A 368 -15.58 -12.39 16.58
N SER A 369 -16.77 -12.09 16.05
CA SER A 369 -18.04 -12.63 16.54
C SER A 369 -18.10 -14.15 16.51
N VAL A 370 -17.69 -14.73 15.38
CA VAL A 370 -17.66 -16.17 15.18
C VAL A 370 -16.60 -16.83 16.07
N VAL A 371 -15.40 -16.25 16.19
CA VAL A 371 -14.34 -16.82 17.05
C VAL A 371 -14.73 -16.78 18.52
N MET A 372 -15.31 -15.68 19.01
CA MET A 372 -15.77 -15.59 20.40
C MET A 372 -16.96 -16.52 20.68
N GLY A 373 -17.89 -16.64 19.73
CA GLY A 373 -18.99 -17.61 19.84
C GLY A 373 -18.49 -19.06 19.84
N ALA A 374 -17.49 -19.38 19.01
CA ALA A 374 -16.87 -20.69 18.97
C ALA A 374 -16.08 -21.01 20.24
N GLU A 375 -15.39 -20.02 20.82
CA GLU A 375 -14.72 -20.17 22.12
C GLU A 375 -15.71 -20.53 23.23
N TRP A 376 -16.86 -19.84 23.28
CA TRP A 376 -17.93 -20.15 24.24
C TRP A 376 -18.57 -21.52 24.00
N THR A 377 -18.78 -21.89 22.74
CA THR A 377 -19.50 -23.11 22.37
C THR A 377 -18.63 -24.35 22.56
N TYR A 378 -17.39 -24.29 22.07
CA TYR A 378 -16.54 -25.46 21.95
C TYR A 378 -15.41 -25.52 22.98
N ASN A 379 -14.94 -24.38 23.51
CA ASN A 379 -13.81 -24.32 24.45
C ASN A 379 -14.23 -23.96 25.88
N TYR A 380 -15.52 -23.97 26.20
CA TYR A 380 -16.04 -23.54 27.50
C TYR A 380 -15.28 -24.17 28.68
N ALA A 381 -15.03 -25.48 28.65
CA ALA A 381 -14.33 -26.17 29.73
C ALA A 381 -12.89 -25.67 29.94
N SER A 382 -12.20 -25.31 28.86
CA SER A 382 -10.86 -24.71 28.96
C SER A 382 -10.92 -23.30 29.55
N VAL A 383 -11.93 -22.51 29.16
CA VAL A 383 -12.15 -21.14 29.64
C VAL A 383 -12.59 -21.10 31.11
N SER A 384 -13.45 -22.03 31.53
CA SER A 384 -14.04 -22.12 32.87
C SER A 384 -13.11 -22.75 33.91
N GLY A 385 -11.99 -23.35 33.49
CA GLY A 385 -11.11 -24.09 34.39
C GLY A 385 -11.59 -25.52 34.69
N GLY A 386 -12.34 -26.12 33.77
CA GLY A 386 -12.76 -27.53 33.80
C GLY A 386 -14.26 -27.74 33.93
N GLU A 387 -15.07 -26.69 34.07
CA GLU A 387 -16.53 -26.82 34.18
C GLU A 387 -17.17 -27.08 32.81
N SER A 388 -18.22 -27.91 32.77
CA SER A 388 -19.00 -28.11 31.55
C SER A 388 -19.90 -26.90 31.25
N ASN A 389 -20.15 -26.64 29.97
CA ASN A 389 -21.09 -25.59 29.55
C ASN A 389 -22.50 -25.94 30.08
N PRO A 390 -23.20 -25.03 30.78
CA PRO A 390 -24.54 -25.29 31.32
C PRO A 390 -25.62 -25.44 30.23
N ASP A 391 -25.41 -24.92 29.02
CA ASP A 391 -26.33 -25.02 27.89
C ASP A 391 -25.55 -25.23 26.57
N PRO A 392 -24.97 -26.43 26.35
CA PRO A 392 -24.16 -26.71 25.18
C PRO A 392 -24.97 -26.62 23.90
N GLU A 393 -26.18 -27.18 23.85
CA GLU A 393 -27.03 -27.14 22.66
C GLU A 393 -27.50 -25.73 22.32
N GLY A 394 -27.87 -24.93 23.32
CA GLY A 394 -28.26 -23.53 23.09
C GLY A 394 -27.09 -22.70 22.59
N SER A 395 -25.88 -22.92 23.10
CA SER A 395 -24.68 -22.26 22.59
C SER A 395 -24.38 -22.61 21.13
N ILE A 396 -24.52 -23.89 20.75
CA ILE A 396 -24.37 -24.36 19.36
C ILE A 396 -25.37 -23.65 18.45
N ARG A 397 -26.66 -23.67 18.79
CA ARG A 397 -27.70 -23.01 17.98
C ARG A 397 -27.44 -21.51 17.83
N GLN A 398 -26.93 -20.85 18.87
CA GLN A 398 -26.59 -19.43 18.81
C GLN A 398 -25.40 -19.17 17.88
N LEU A 399 -24.35 -19.99 17.94
CA LEU A 399 -23.20 -19.86 17.05
C LEU A 399 -23.60 -20.07 15.59
N ASP A 400 -24.34 -21.14 15.30
CA ASP A 400 -24.80 -21.44 13.94
C ASP A 400 -25.65 -20.29 13.37
N ALA A 401 -26.60 -19.78 14.15
CA ALA A 401 -27.43 -18.65 13.74
C ALA A 401 -26.63 -17.37 13.47
N VAL A 402 -25.61 -17.08 14.30
CA VAL A 402 -24.72 -15.92 14.09
C VAL A 402 -23.89 -16.09 12.81
N ILE A 403 -23.36 -17.28 12.56
CA ILE A 403 -22.59 -17.56 11.32
C ILE A 403 -23.47 -17.35 10.09
N GLU A 404 -24.67 -17.94 10.07
CA GLU A 404 -25.60 -17.82 8.94
C GLU A 404 -26.00 -16.36 8.68
N GLU A 405 -26.32 -15.62 9.74
CA GLU A 405 -26.69 -14.20 9.64
C GLU A 405 -25.55 -13.33 9.12
N LEU A 406 -24.31 -13.56 9.59
CA LEU A 406 -23.13 -12.83 9.12
C LEU A 406 -22.82 -13.15 7.65
N ILE A 407 -22.93 -14.42 7.24
CA ILE A 407 -22.76 -14.83 5.84
C ILE A 407 -23.78 -14.12 4.95
N GLN A 408 -25.05 -14.11 5.35
CA GLN A 408 -26.11 -13.43 4.61
C GLN A 408 -25.83 -11.92 4.50
N ALA A 409 -25.37 -11.28 5.57
CA ALA A 409 -25.03 -9.86 5.54
C ALA A 409 -23.88 -9.57 4.58
N VAL A 410 -22.86 -10.44 4.51
CA VAL A 410 -21.77 -10.33 3.54
C VAL A 410 -22.30 -10.43 2.11
N ASP A 411 -23.18 -11.38 1.82
CA ASP A 411 -23.78 -11.53 0.49
C ASP A 411 -24.57 -10.30 0.06
N LEU A 412 -25.38 -9.75 0.96
CA LEU A 412 -26.14 -8.52 0.72
C LEU A 412 -25.20 -7.34 0.48
N ALA A 413 -24.17 -7.17 1.32
CA ALA A 413 -23.21 -6.08 1.18
C ALA A 413 -22.44 -6.16 -0.15
N VAL A 414 -22.06 -7.37 -0.61
CA VAL A 414 -21.43 -7.58 -1.93
C VAL A 414 -22.41 -7.24 -3.05
N ALA A 415 -23.62 -7.79 -3.02
CA ALA A 415 -24.63 -7.55 -4.04
C ALA A 415 -24.98 -6.06 -4.18
N ASP A 416 -25.16 -5.36 -3.06
CA ASP A 416 -25.49 -3.93 -3.05
C ASP A 416 -24.30 -3.08 -3.51
N SER A 417 -23.05 -3.47 -3.19
CA SER A 417 -21.85 -2.79 -3.70
C SER A 417 -21.70 -2.95 -5.22
N VAL A 418 -21.98 -4.15 -5.77
CA VAL A 418 -21.99 -4.39 -7.22
C VAL A 418 -23.09 -3.56 -7.89
N ALA A 419 -24.30 -3.57 -7.35
CA ALA A 419 -25.42 -2.80 -7.87
C ALA A 419 -25.11 -1.29 -7.90
N TRP A 420 -24.57 -0.76 -6.81
CA TRP A 420 -24.11 0.64 -6.73
C TRP A 420 -23.06 0.96 -7.78
N ARG A 421 -22.06 0.07 -7.96
CA ARG A 421 -20.98 0.28 -8.91
C ARG A 421 -21.48 0.30 -10.36
N LEU A 422 -22.40 -0.59 -10.70
CA LEU A 422 -23.04 -0.65 -12.02
C LEU A 422 -23.95 0.55 -12.28
N ALA A 423 -24.55 1.14 -11.24
CA ALA A 423 -25.36 2.35 -11.37
C ALA A 423 -24.53 3.61 -11.74
N GLN A 424 -23.20 3.57 -11.60
CA GLN A 424 -22.31 4.64 -12.03
C GLN A 424 -22.10 4.66 -13.56
N ILE A 425 -22.46 3.58 -14.24
CA ILE A 425 -22.38 3.47 -15.70
C ILE A 425 -23.71 3.96 -16.28
N LYS A 426 -23.65 4.91 -17.21
CA LYS A 426 -24.82 5.51 -17.84
C LYS A 426 -24.52 5.86 -19.29
N THR A 427 -25.48 5.59 -20.17
CA THR A 427 -25.54 6.29 -21.46
C THR A 427 -26.08 7.70 -21.24
N THR A 428 -25.31 8.71 -21.64
CA THR A 428 -25.66 10.14 -21.59
C THR A 428 -25.63 10.75 -22.99
N GLY A 429 -26.30 11.89 -23.17
CA GLY A 429 -26.41 12.51 -24.50
C GLY A 429 -27.10 11.60 -25.52
N THR A 430 -26.73 11.71 -26.80
CA THR A 430 -27.33 10.87 -27.84
C THR A 430 -26.72 9.47 -27.82
N TYR A 431 -25.38 9.34 -27.78
CA TYR A 431 -24.67 8.06 -27.96
C TYR A 431 -23.37 7.93 -27.12
N THR A 432 -23.31 8.55 -25.92
CA THR A 432 -22.08 8.56 -25.11
C THR A 432 -22.23 7.66 -23.88
N VAL A 433 -21.44 6.60 -23.78
CA VAL A 433 -21.37 5.79 -22.56
C VAL A 433 -20.37 6.42 -21.61
N THR A 434 -20.81 6.65 -20.38
CA THR A 434 -20.00 7.24 -19.32
C THR A 434 -19.96 6.32 -18.10
N ASP A 435 -18.86 6.36 -17.38
CA ASP A 435 -18.72 5.74 -16.06
C ASP A 435 -18.20 6.79 -15.08
N ALA A 436 -19.12 7.35 -14.29
CA ALA A 436 -18.82 8.42 -13.35
C ALA A 436 -17.78 8.00 -12.29
N TYR A 437 -17.60 6.70 -12.06
CA TYR A 437 -16.62 6.20 -11.11
C TYR A 437 -15.18 6.34 -11.60
N THR A 438 -14.94 5.97 -12.86
CA THR A 438 -13.59 5.98 -13.46
C THR A 438 -13.30 7.23 -14.27
N GLY A 439 -14.34 8.01 -14.60
CA GLY A 439 -14.25 9.09 -15.59
C GLY A 439 -14.25 8.59 -17.04
N TYR A 440 -14.39 7.28 -17.28
CA TYR A 440 -14.45 6.72 -18.62
C TYR A 440 -15.61 7.33 -19.42
N THR A 441 -15.31 7.74 -20.64
CA THR A 441 -16.26 8.32 -21.59
C THR A 441 -15.95 7.76 -22.96
N GLN A 442 -16.98 7.27 -23.66
CA GLN A 442 -16.86 6.73 -25.00
C GLN A 442 -18.06 7.16 -25.84
N ASP A 443 -17.77 7.81 -26.96
CA ASP A 443 -18.78 8.15 -27.96
C ASP A 443 -18.97 6.99 -28.94
N TYR A 444 -20.21 6.77 -29.33
CA TYR A 444 -20.63 5.80 -30.34
C TYR A 444 -21.34 6.49 -31.50
N SER A 445 -21.39 5.82 -32.65
CA SER A 445 -21.99 6.40 -33.85
C SER A 445 -23.52 6.23 -33.89
N THR A 446 -24.05 5.25 -33.15
CA THR A 446 -25.48 4.94 -33.07
C THR A 446 -25.95 4.61 -31.65
N GLN A 447 -27.27 4.66 -31.42
CA GLN A 447 -27.87 4.29 -30.14
C GLN A 447 -27.68 2.81 -29.80
N GLN A 448 -27.74 1.96 -30.82
CA GLN A 448 -27.59 0.52 -30.65
C GLN A 448 -26.17 0.20 -30.20
N GLU A 449 -25.16 0.79 -30.85
CA GLU A 449 -23.76 0.65 -30.44
C GLU A 449 -23.50 1.17 -29.02
N ALA A 450 -24.12 2.29 -28.63
CA ALA A 450 -24.00 2.81 -27.27
C ALA A 450 -24.60 1.85 -26.23
N ARG A 451 -25.76 1.23 -26.52
CA ARG A 451 -26.37 0.23 -25.63
C ARG A 451 -25.52 -1.02 -25.51
N GLU A 452 -25.03 -1.55 -26.64
CA GLU A 452 -24.13 -2.71 -26.65
C GLU A 452 -22.82 -2.41 -25.91
N GLY A 453 -22.30 -1.19 -26.06
CA GLY A 453 -21.15 -0.68 -25.32
C GLY A 453 -21.40 -0.60 -23.81
N GLU A 454 -22.56 -0.06 -23.41
CA GLU A 454 -22.98 -0.02 -22.01
C GLU A 454 -23.12 -1.44 -21.42
N ASP A 455 -23.79 -2.36 -22.11
CA ASP A 455 -23.98 -3.74 -21.66
C ASP A 455 -22.64 -4.49 -21.54
N ALA A 456 -21.76 -4.33 -22.52
CA ALA A 456 -20.42 -4.90 -22.48
C ALA A 456 -19.59 -4.34 -21.31
N LEU A 457 -19.67 -3.03 -21.08
CA LEU A 457 -18.98 -2.36 -19.98
C LEU A 457 -19.55 -2.81 -18.62
N ARG A 458 -20.87 -2.90 -18.48
CA ARG A 458 -21.56 -3.42 -17.29
C ARG A 458 -21.17 -4.87 -17.00
N LEU A 459 -21.18 -5.74 -18.00
CA LEU A 459 -20.78 -7.15 -17.84
C LEU A 459 -19.32 -7.26 -17.39
N TYR A 460 -18.43 -6.53 -18.06
CA TYR A 460 -17.01 -6.49 -17.74
C TYR A 460 -16.76 -5.99 -16.30
N ILE A 461 -17.38 -4.87 -15.92
CA ILE A 461 -17.25 -4.30 -14.58
C ILE A 461 -17.87 -5.24 -13.55
N SER A 462 -19.06 -5.82 -13.79
CA SER A 462 -19.72 -6.73 -12.86
C SER A 462 -18.83 -7.93 -12.52
N GLN A 463 -18.26 -8.60 -13.53
CA GLN A 463 -17.40 -9.77 -13.31
C GLN A 463 -16.12 -9.42 -12.56
N LYS A 464 -15.42 -8.36 -13.01
CA LYS A 464 -14.16 -7.92 -12.39
C LYS A 464 -14.39 -7.45 -10.95
N TYR A 465 -15.41 -6.64 -10.75
CA TYR A 465 -15.72 -6.04 -9.46
C TYR A 465 -16.23 -7.05 -8.46
N HIS A 466 -17.11 -7.97 -8.88
CA HIS A 466 -17.54 -9.09 -8.05
C HIS A 466 -16.35 -9.94 -7.61
N ALA A 467 -15.43 -10.27 -8.51
CA ALA A 467 -14.25 -11.06 -8.16
C ALA A 467 -13.34 -10.36 -7.12
N LEU A 468 -13.20 -9.03 -7.21
CA LEU A 468 -12.46 -8.24 -6.22
C LEU A 468 -13.15 -8.25 -4.85
N LEU A 469 -14.47 -8.07 -4.82
CA LEU A 469 -15.26 -8.14 -3.58
C LEU A 469 -15.26 -9.55 -2.98
N GLU A 470 -15.43 -10.58 -3.80
CA GLU A 470 -15.40 -11.98 -3.36
C GLU A 470 -14.05 -12.34 -2.73
N ALA A 471 -12.95 -11.90 -3.35
CA ALA A 471 -11.63 -12.06 -2.77
C ALA A 471 -11.58 -11.39 -1.38
N TYR A 472 -11.96 -10.12 -1.29
CA TYR A 472 -11.99 -9.41 -0.01
C TYR A 472 -12.80 -10.13 1.07
N THR A 473 -14.00 -10.62 0.73
CA THR A 473 -14.92 -11.31 1.63
C THR A 473 -14.60 -12.78 1.83
N SER A 474 -13.62 -13.35 1.13
CA SER A 474 -13.29 -14.78 1.21
C SER A 474 -12.98 -15.30 2.63
N PRO A 475 -12.45 -14.52 3.60
CA PRO A 475 -12.33 -14.99 4.98
C PRO A 475 -13.68 -15.36 5.62
N ALA A 476 -14.79 -14.74 5.18
CA ALA A 476 -16.12 -15.07 5.67
C ALA A 476 -16.55 -16.51 5.32
N ASN A 477 -16.01 -17.07 4.24
CA ASN A 477 -16.30 -18.46 3.87
C ASN A 477 -15.70 -19.45 4.87
N LEU A 478 -14.68 -19.06 5.65
CA LEU A 478 -14.15 -19.91 6.71
C LEU A 478 -15.09 -20.02 7.92
N TRP A 479 -16.01 -19.08 8.11
CA TRP A 479 -16.96 -19.13 9.23
C TRP A 479 -17.85 -20.37 9.14
N SER A 480 -18.23 -20.82 7.94
CA SER A 480 -19.07 -22.00 7.77
C SER A 480 -18.41 -23.28 8.29
N TYR A 481 -17.08 -23.34 8.38
CA TYR A 481 -16.38 -24.51 8.93
C TYR A 481 -16.56 -24.64 10.44
N LEU A 482 -17.00 -23.57 11.13
CA LEU A 482 -17.30 -23.57 12.55
C LEU A 482 -18.77 -23.92 12.85
N LEU A 483 -19.60 -24.11 11.82
CA LEU A 483 -20.95 -24.65 11.98
C LEU A 483 -20.89 -26.02 12.62
N SER A 484 -21.82 -26.32 13.50
CA SER A 484 -21.88 -27.59 14.23
C SER A 484 -21.89 -28.82 13.33
N ALA A 485 -22.47 -28.70 12.12
CA ALA A 485 -22.47 -29.76 11.10
C ALA A 485 -21.07 -30.11 10.56
N ASN A 486 -20.08 -29.22 10.71
CA ASN A 486 -18.72 -29.36 10.17
C ASN A 486 -17.65 -29.60 11.25
N VAL A 487 -18.03 -29.50 12.52
CA VAL A 487 -17.14 -29.69 13.66
C VAL A 487 -17.37 -31.09 14.23
N VAL A 488 -16.31 -31.89 14.33
CA VAL A 488 -16.37 -33.17 15.03
C VAL A 488 -15.95 -32.92 16.48
N PRO A 489 -16.77 -33.26 17.48
CA PRO A 489 -16.35 -33.17 18.88
C PRO A 489 -15.05 -33.95 19.06
N GLY A 490 -14.00 -33.27 19.55
CA GLY A 490 -12.71 -33.91 19.79
C GLY A 490 -12.89 -35.06 20.80
N ALA A 491 -12.62 -36.29 20.38
CA ALA A 491 -12.78 -37.49 21.22
C ALA A 491 -11.66 -37.67 22.27
N GLY A 492 -10.93 -36.60 22.65
CA GLY A 492 -9.73 -36.68 23.48
C GLY A 492 -9.63 -35.57 24.52
N SER A 493 -8.98 -35.88 25.65
CA SER A 493 -8.73 -35.01 26.81
C SER A 493 -7.78 -33.83 26.57
N ASN A 494 -7.58 -33.42 25.32
CA ASN A 494 -6.67 -32.33 24.98
C ASN A 494 -7.47 -31.02 24.91
N PRO A 495 -7.18 -29.99 25.74
CA PRO A 495 -7.95 -28.75 25.85
C PRO A 495 -7.86 -27.81 24.63
N ASN A 496 -7.56 -28.35 23.45
CA ASN A 496 -7.43 -27.60 22.21
C ASN A 496 -8.78 -27.55 21.48
N PHE A 497 -8.95 -26.48 20.68
CA PHE A 497 -10.09 -26.23 19.80
C PHE A 497 -10.55 -27.54 19.12
N PRO A 498 -11.87 -27.82 19.01
CA PRO A 498 -12.34 -29.07 18.41
C PRO A 498 -11.74 -29.26 17.02
N ALA A 499 -11.37 -30.49 16.70
CA ALA A 499 -10.84 -30.81 15.38
C ALA A 499 -11.93 -30.53 14.33
N VAL A 500 -11.72 -29.49 13.53
CA VAL A 500 -12.61 -29.16 12.43
C VAL A 500 -12.27 -30.06 11.26
N THR A 501 -13.26 -30.83 10.78
CA THR A 501 -13.04 -31.64 9.59
C THR A 501 -13.15 -30.72 8.39
N PHE A 502 -12.00 -30.32 7.85
CA PHE A 502 -11.97 -29.65 6.57
C PHE A 502 -12.39 -30.63 5.48
N VAL A 503 -13.67 -30.62 5.14
CA VAL A 503 -14.20 -31.43 4.04
C VAL A 503 -13.61 -30.96 2.69
N GLN A 504 -13.15 -29.72 2.61
CA GLN A 504 -12.60 -29.12 1.39
C GLN A 504 -11.26 -28.41 1.63
N THR A 505 -10.31 -28.65 0.72
CA THR A 505 -9.06 -27.88 0.61
C THR A 505 -9.35 -26.50 0.02
N PRO A 506 -8.55 -25.46 0.34
CA PRO A 506 -8.69 -24.19 -0.34
C PRO A 506 -8.52 -24.37 -1.85
N VAL A 507 -9.42 -23.77 -2.61
CA VAL A 507 -9.45 -23.82 -4.07
C VAL A 507 -8.67 -22.62 -4.61
N ARG A 508 -7.87 -22.86 -5.66
CA ARG A 508 -7.21 -21.79 -6.40
C ARG A 508 -8.26 -21.08 -7.25
N LYS A 509 -8.45 -19.78 -7.01
CA LYS A 509 -9.30 -18.92 -7.85
C LYS A 509 -8.40 -18.06 -8.73
N MET A 510 -8.86 -17.83 -9.96
CA MET A 510 -8.16 -17.07 -10.99
C MET A 510 -9.01 -15.87 -11.38
N VAL A 511 -8.41 -14.68 -11.42
CA VAL A 511 -9.11 -13.45 -11.80
C VAL A 511 -8.31 -12.73 -12.87
N ALA A 512 -8.90 -12.57 -14.05
CA ALA A 512 -8.31 -11.82 -15.14
C ALA A 512 -8.63 -10.32 -14.99
N VAL A 513 -7.58 -9.51 -14.94
CA VAL A 513 -7.63 -8.06 -14.89
C VAL A 513 -6.92 -7.51 -16.12
N PRO A 514 -7.66 -6.98 -17.10
CA PRO A 514 -7.07 -6.20 -18.18
C PRO A 514 -6.32 -5.00 -17.61
N ALA A 515 -5.04 -4.88 -17.95
CA ALA A 515 -4.23 -3.72 -17.61
C ALA A 515 -4.43 -2.56 -18.57
N THR A 516 -4.81 -2.87 -19.81
CA THR A 516 -4.90 -1.91 -20.90
C THR A 516 -6.33 -1.88 -21.47
N THR A 517 -7.33 -1.55 -20.63
CA THR A 517 -8.74 -1.45 -21.06
C THR A 517 -8.95 -0.35 -22.10
N GLY A 518 -9.84 -0.57 -23.07
CA GLY A 518 -10.18 0.42 -24.11
C GLY A 518 -9.21 0.47 -25.31
N LEU A 519 -8.24 -0.44 -25.38
CA LEU A 519 -7.47 -0.62 -26.60
C LEU A 519 -8.27 -1.48 -27.58
N VAL A 520 -8.70 -0.87 -28.69
CA VAL A 520 -9.10 -1.65 -29.87
C VAL A 520 -7.81 -2.31 -30.40
N PRO A 521 -7.71 -3.65 -30.43
CA PRO A 521 -6.56 -4.29 -31.04
C PRO A 521 -6.38 -3.75 -32.46
N LYS A 522 -5.16 -3.34 -32.82
CA LYS A 522 -4.86 -3.04 -34.22
C LYS A 522 -5.25 -4.26 -35.06
N SER A 523 -5.68 -4.04 -36.30
CA SER A 523 -6.04 -5.13 -37.23
C SER A 523 -4.97 -6.22 -37.34
N ASP A 524 -3.71 -5.86 -37.09
CA ASP A 524 -2.54 -6.73 -37.21
C ASP A 524 -1.98 -7.17 -35.83
N SER A 525 -2.77 -7.06 -34.77
CA SER A 525 -2.40 -7.54 -33.43
C SER A 525 -2.52 -9.06 -33.35
N VAL A 526 -1.41 -9.73 -33.02
CA VAL A 526 -1.38 -11.18 -32.79
C VAL A 526 -1.58 -11.44 -31.30
N PRO A 527 -2.65 -12.15 -30.89
CA PRO A 527 -2.85 -12.48 -29.48
C PRO A 527 -1.78 -13.46 -29.01
N PHE A 528 -1.42 -13.37 -27.74
CA PHE A 528 -0.57 -14.35 -27.07
C PHE A 528 -1.17 -14.76 -25.73
N GLN A 529 -0.82 -15.98 -25.33
CA GLN A 529 -1.14 -16.54 -24.03
C GLN A 529 0.09 -17.30 -23.53
N GLU A 530 0.46 -17.07 -22.29
CA GLU A 530 1.58 -17.79 -21.71
C GLU A 530 1.21 -19.23 -21.32
N SER A 531 2.14 -20.15 -21.58
CA SER A 531 2.05 -21.53 -21.13
C SER A 531 2.61 -21.63 -19.72
N THR A 532 1.73 -21.68 -18.72
CA THR A 532 2.16 -21.94 -17.33
C THR A 532 2.44 -23.43 -17.15
N ASN A 533 3.56 -23.78 -16.50
CA ASN A 533 3.80 -25.16 -16.02
C ASN A 533 3.18 -25.40 -14.63
N GLY A 534 2.25 -24.55 -14.19
CA GLY A 534 1.68 -24.56 -12.83
C GLY A 534 2.56 -23.93 -11.75
N SER A 535 3.79 -23.52 -12.08
CA SER A 535 4.69 -22.80 -11.17
C SER A 535 4.36 -21.31 -11.13
N ARG A 536 4.79 -20.64 -10.06
CA ARG A 536 4.72 -19.18 -9.94
C ARG A 536 5.69 -18.48 -10.88
N VAL A 537 5.43 -17.21 -11.17
CA VAL A 537 6.43 -16.32 -11.76
C VAL A 537 7.63 -16.21 -10.81
N THR A 538 8.84 -16.37 -11.33
CA THR A 538 10.11 -16.29 -10.59
C THR A 538 11.06 -15.25 -11.17
N GLN A 539 10.87 -14.86 -12.42
CA GLN A 539 11.68 -13.86 -13.09
C GLN A 539 10.88 -13.20 -14.20
N VAL A 540 11.18 -11.93 -14.45
CA VAL A 540 10.61 -11.16 -15.56
C VAL A 540 11.73 -10.51 -16.34
N MET A 541 11.72 -10.70 -17.66
CA MET A 541 12.53 -9.93 -18.59
C MET A 541 11.64 -8.92 -19.30
N LEU A 542 12.06 -7.65 -19.30
CA LEU A 542 11.48 -6.59 -20.10
C LEU A 542 12.52 -6.07 -21.09
N SER A 543 12.07 -5.66 -22.26
CA SER A 543 12.90 -5.02 -23.27
C SER A 543 12.18 -3.82 -23.87
N SER A 544 12.95 -2.75 -24.12
CA SER A 544 12.44 -1.47 -24.63
C SER A 544 13.28 -0.96 -25.80
N LEU A 545 12.77 -0.09 -26.66
CA LEU A 545 13.50 0.32 -27.88
C LEU A 545 14.78 1.13 -27.61
N SER A 546 14.85 1.86 -26.50
CA SER A 546 15.98 2.72 -26.11
C SER A 546 16.16 2.71 -24.59
N SER A 547 17.29 3.20 -24.07
CA SER A 547 17.44 3.36 -22.61
C SER A 547 16.71 4.58 -22.05
N ASN A 548 16.66 5.71 -22.79
CA ASN A 548 16.37 7.04 -22.20
C ASN A 548 15.47 7.96 -23.05
N GLY A 549 14.63 7.42 -23.95
CA GLY A 549 13.72 8.24 -24.75
C GLY A 549 12.34 8.48 -24.10
N PRO A 550 11.75 9.69 -24.20
CA PRO A 550 10.37 9.93 -23.75
C PRO A 550 9.34 9.10 -24.54
N ASN A 551 9.71 8.61 -25.73
CA ASN A 551 8.89 7.70 -26.54
C ASN A 551 9.35 6.25 -26.44
N ASN A 552 10.08 5.88 -25.38
CA ASN A 552 10.57 4.52 -25.24
C ASN A 552 9.39 3.59 -24.97
N SER A 553 9.14 2.66 -25.89
CA SER A 553 8.07 1.68 -25.76
C SER A 553 8.58 0.31 -25.33
N ILE A 554 7.77 -0.42 -24.60
CA ILE A 554 7.96 -1.83 -24.29
C ILE A 554 7.87 -2.64 -25.57
N ASN A 555 9.01 -3.18 -25.98
CA ASN A 555 9.15 -3.92 -27.22
C ASN A 555 8.91 -5.41 -26.99
N ALA A 556 9.47 -5.97 -25.91
CA ALA A 556 9.25 -7.36 -25.55
C ALA A 556 9.13 -7.59 -24.05
N LEU A 557 8.47 -8.68 -23.71
CA LEU A 557 8.44 -9.25 -22.38
C LEU A 557 8.61 -10.77 -22.43
N GLN A 558 9.13 -11.34 -21.34
CA GLN A 558 9.19 -12.78 -21.13
C GLN A 558 9.11 -13.05 -19.62
N PHE A 559 8.19 -13.92 -19.21
CA PHE A 559 8.10 -14.38 -17.83
C PHE A 559 8.79 -15.74 -17.67
N PHE A 560 9.23 -16.05 -16.46
CA PHE A 560 9.77 -17.36 -16.10
C PHE A 560 8.88 -17.97 -15.01
N TYR A 561 8.46 -19.21 -15.22
CA TYR A 561 7.61 -19.98 -14.32
C TYR A 561 8.43 -21.10 -13.68
N GLY A 562 8.85 -20.89 -12.43
CA GLY A 562 9.88 -21.73 -11.81
C GLY A 562 11.22 -21.56 -12.54
N ASN A 563 11.73 -22.64 -13.13
CA ASN A 563 12.97 -22.60 -13.92
C ASN A 563 12.72 -22.56 -15.44
N ALA A 564 11.45 -22.53 -15.87
CA ALA A 564 11.09 -22.56 -17.28
C ALA A 564 10.77 -21.16 -17.81
N ALA A 565 11.45 -20.74 -18.86
CA ALA A 565 11.12 -19.52 -19.58
C ALA A 565 9.87 -19.69 -20.43
N SER A 566 8.99 -18.69 -20.43
CA SER A 566 7.87 -18.58 -21.39
C SER A 566 8.36 -18.19 -22.79
N ALA A 567 7.44 -18.09 -23.74
CA ALA A 567 7.74 -17.51 -25.05
C ALA A 567 8.05 -16.01 -24.90
N VAL A 568 8.95 -15.51 -25.74
CA VAL A 568 9.18 -14.06 -25.83
C VAL A 568 8.01 -13.44 -26.58
N HIS A 569 7.37 -12.45 -25.97
CA HIS A 569 6.27 -11.70 -26.56
C HIS A 569 6.78 -10.35 -27.03
N GLY A 570 7.07 -10.22 -28.33
CA GLY A 570 7.67 -9.02 -28.93
C GLY A 570 9.08 -9.27 -29.49
N THR A 571 9.81 -8.20 -29.81
CA THR A 571 11.21 -8.29 -30.25
C THR A 571 12.18 -7.82 -29.16
N ILE A 572 13.16 -8.66 -28.80
CA ILE A 572 14.19 -8.27 -27.82
C ILE A 572 15.13 -7.26 -28.48
N SER A 573 15.31 -6.12 -27.82
CA SER A 573 16.31 -5.10 -28.16
C SER A 573 17.58 -5.26 -27.31
N SER A 574 18.59 -4.42 -27.57
CA SER A 574 19.77 -4.27 -26.71
C SER A 574 19.47 -3.71 -25.32
N TYR A 575 18.33 -3.02 -25.14
CA TYR A 575 17.93 -2.40 -23.88
C TYR A 575 16.92 -3.30 -23.17
N ARG A 576 17.44 -4.15 -22.28
CA ARG A 576 16.63 -5.09 -21.52
C ARG A 576 17.02 -5.08 -20.05
N THR A 577 16.05 -5.38 -19.20
CA THR A 577 16.27 -5.68 -17.80
C THR A 577 15.69 -7.07 -17.52
N THR A 578 16.37 -7.81 -16.67
CA THR A 578 15.89 -9.10 -16.19
C THR A 578 15.94 -9.08 -14.68
N VAL A 579 14.78 -9.25 -14.04
CA VAL A 579 14.65 -9.16 -12.60
C VAL A 579 14.17 -10.50 -12.07
N ALA A 580 14.99 -11.14 -11.25
CA ALA A 580 14.61 -12.32 -10.49
C ALA A 580 13.83 -11.88 -9.23
N LEU A 581 12.72 -12.57 -8.97
CA LEU A 581 11.99 -12.48 -7.72
C LEU A 581 12.71 -13.33 -6.67
N ASN A 582 12.70 -12.90 -5.40
CA ASN A 582 13.26 -13.71 -4.32
C ASN A 582 12.49 -15.03 -4.26
N SER A 583 13.08 -16.10 -4.80
CA SER A 583 12.62 -17.44 -4.49
C SER A 583 13.02 -17.69 -3.06
N ALA A 584 12.07 -17.97 -2.16
CA ALA A 584 12.41 -18.68 -0.94
C ALA A 584 13.15 -19.94 -1.40
N GLU A 585 14.48 -19.96 -1.30
CA GLU A 585 15.22 -21.19 -1.38
C GLU A 585 14.63 -22.05 -0.27
N ALA A 586 14.15 -23.23 -0.64
CA ALA A 586 13.71 -24.19 0.36
C ALA A 586 14.92 -24.41 1.26
N VAL A 587 14.87 -23.87 2.47
CA VAL A 587 15.73 -24.34 3.54
C VAL A 587 15.38 -25.81 3.64
N THR A 588 16.29 -26.65 3.15
CA THR A 588 16.19 -28.10 3.21
C THR A 588 15.81 -28.50 4.63
N ASP A 589 14.88 -29.44 4.77
CA ASP A 589 14.15 -29.84 5.98
C ASP A 589 14.99 -30.10 7.27
N GLU A 590 16.31 -30.03 7.23
CA GLU A 590 17.21 -30.24 8.37
C GLU A 590 17.34 -29.05 9.34
N ALA A 591 16.98 -27.81 8.95
CA ALA A 591 17.09 -26.64 9.84
C ALA A 591 15.86 -26.38 10.73
N ALA A 592 14.77 -27.13 10.56
CA ALA A 592 13.51 -26.97 11.30
C ALA A 592 13.53 -27.58 12.73
N ALA A 593 14.68 -28.07 13.21
CA ALA A 593 14.77 -28.86 14.45
C ALA A 593 15.12 -28.07 15.72
N LEU A 594 15.18 -26.74 15.69
CA LEU A 594 15.35 -25.91 16.90
C LEU A 594 14.03 -25.17 17.23
N PRO A 595 13.34 -25.53 18.34
CA PRO A 595 11.99 -25.05 18.64
C PRO A 595 11.86 -23.56 18.98
N ASP A 596 12.97 -22.82 19.15
CA ASP A 596 12.93 -21.42 19.62
C ASP A 596 13.53 -20.40 18.64
N HIS A 597 13.93 -20.82 17.44
CA HIS A 597 14.35 -19.90 16.37
C HIS A 597 13.61 -20.26 15.08
N GLU A 598 12.56 -19.51 14.74
CA GLU A 598 12.09 -19.47 13.36
C GLU A 598 13.27 -18.99 12.50
N PRO A 599 13.84 -19.82 11.61
CA PRO A 599 14.75 -19.28 10.62
C PRO A 599 13.97 -18.22 9.84
N ALA A 600 14.53 -17.01 9.77
CA ALA A 600 13.98 -15.92 8.98
C ALA A 600 14.14 -16.27 7.48
N VAL A 601 13.36 -17.24 7.00
CA VAL A 601 13.19 -17.50 5.59
C VAL A 601 12.48 -16.27 5.05
N GLU A 602 13.19 -15.47 4.25
CA GLU A 602 12.54 -14.38 3.57
C GLU A 602 11.39 -14.96 2.74
N PRO A 603 10.15 -14.47 2.95
CA PRO A 603 9.00 -14.98 2.25
C PRO A 603 9.22 -14.82 0.76
N ALA A 604 8.90 -15.86 0.00
CA ALA A 604 9.07 -15.79 -1.44
C ALA A 604 8.28 -14.63 -2.04
N GLU A 605 8.96 -13.83 -2.83
CA GLU A 605 8.40 -12.63 -3.41
C GLU A 605 7.47 -12.96 -4.58
N SER A 606 6.36 -12.25 -4.66
CA SER A 606 5.34 -12.42 -5.70
C SER A 606 4.93 -11.08 -6.28
N ILE A 607 4.68 -11.01 -7.58
CA ILE A 607 4.12 -9.80 -8.22
C ILE A 607 2.65 -9.67 -7.79
N VAL A 608 2.26 -8.48 -7.33
CA VAL A 608 0.90 -8.16 -6.83
C VAL A 608 0.25 -7.00 -7.56
N ALA A 609 1.02 -6.23 -8.31
CA ALA A 609 0.51 -5.17 -9.16
C ALA A 609 1.43 -4.94 -10.38
N MET A 610 0.85 -4.31 -11.39
CA MET A 610 1.53 -3.85 -12.59
C MET A 610 1.00 -2.46 -12.93
N HIS A 611 1.88 -1.51 -13.20
CA HIS A 611 1.50 -0.15 -13.56
C HIS A 611 2.42 0.39 -14.65
N GLY A 612 2.03 1.50 -15.28
CA GLY A 612 2.85 2.14 -16.31
C GLY A 612 2.02 3.12 -17.13
N ASN A 613 2.49 3.41 -18.34
CA ASN A 613 1.93 4.39 -19.25
C ASN A 613 1.69 3.76 -20.61
N ARG A 614 0.59 4.10 -21.26
CA ARG A 614 0.21 3.63 -22.59
C ARG A 614 -0.45 4.73 -23.43
N SER A 615 -0.35 4.63 -24.75
CA SER A 615 -1.33 5.26 -25.64
C SER A 615 -2.38 4.24 -26.07
N ASN A 616 -3.30 4.68 -26.92
CA ASN A 616 -4.26 3.83 -27.62
C ASN A 616 -3.63 2.70 -28.44
N THR A 617 -2.31 2.66 -28.63
CA THR A 617 -1.71 1.60 -29.45
C THR A 617 -0.36 1.07 -28.99
N THR A 618 0.21 1.64 -27.93
CA THR A 618 1.59 1.36 -27.52
C THR A 618 1.70 1.39 -26.01
N LEU A 619 2.39 0.40 -25.46
CA LEU A 619 2.82 0.39 -24.07
C LEU A 619 4.16 1.12 -23.95
N TYR A 620 4.18 2.30 -23.32
CA TYR A 620 5.40 3.08 -23.15
C TYR A 620 6.17 2.64 -21.92
N GLN A 621 5.46 2.47 -20.82
CA GLN A 621 6.04 2.16 -19.52
C GLN A 621 5.40 0.92 -18.92
N LEU A 622 6.21 0.10 -18.28
CA LEU A 622 5.75 -1.09 -17.58
C LEU A 622 6.62 -1.36 -16.36
N PHE A 623 5.98 -1.30 -15.20
CA PHE A 623 6.54 -1.60 -13.89
C PHE A 623 5.69 -2.66 -13.20
N PHE A 624 6.35 -3.50 -12.42
CA PHE A 624 5.75 -4.48 -11.54
C PHE A 624 6.07 -4.10 -10.11
N ARG A 625 5.08 -4.26 -9.22
CA ARG A 625 5.27 -4.21 -7.78
C ARG A 625 5.12 -5.59 -7.19
N THR A 626 5.96 -5.90 -6.21
CA THR A 626 5.90 -7.16 -5.47
C THR A 626 5.20 -7.02 -4.12
N ASP A 627 4.81 -8.14 -3.51
CA ASP A 627 4.23 -8.20 -2.16
C ASP A 627 5.18 -7.73 -1.06
N GLN A 628 6.46 -7.57 -1.39
CA GLN A 628 7.51 -7.02 -0.54
C GLN A 628 7.75 -5.51 -0.76
N GLY A 629 6.96 -4.88 -1.65
CA GLY A 629 7.05 -3.45 -1.97
C GLY A 629 8.21 -3.09 -2.90
N ARG A 630 8.86 -4.07 -3.54
CA ARG A 630 9.87 -3.81 -4.56
C ARG A 630 9.20 -3.45 -5.88
N ASP A 631 9.68 -2.37 -6.50
CA ASP A 631 9.28 -1.97 -7.84
C ASP A 631 10.40 -2.19 -8.83
N PHE A 632 10.07 -2.75 -10.00
CA PHE A 632 10.99 -2.89 -11.11
C PHE A 632 10.27 -2.80 -12.44
N GLY A 633 10.95 -2.30 -13.48
CA GLY A 633 10.31 -2.05 -14.76
C GLY A 633 11.23 -1.42 -15.80
N LEU A 634 10.65 -1.07 -16.94
CA LEU A 634 11.28 -0.31 -18.01
C LEU A 634 10.27 0.66 -18.65
N GLY A 635 10.80 1.57 -19.48
CA GLY A 635 10.01 2.39 -20.39
C GLY A 635 10.17 3.90 -20.19
N GLY A 636 9.54 4.67 -21.07
CA GLY A 636 9.55 6.14 -21.06
C GLY A 636 8.20 6.74 -20.62
N GLY A 637 8.18 8.04 -20.35
CA GLY A 637 6.95 8.77 -20.04
C GLY A 637 6.02 9.07 -21.20
N GLY A 638 5.18 10.09 -21.05
CA GLY A 638 4.44 10.72 -22.15
C GLY A 638 3.14 10.04 -22.59
N ALA A 639 2.44 9.33 -21.70
CA ALA A 639 1.23 8.60 -22.07
C ALA A 639 0.22 8.47 -20.91
N ASP A 640 -0.97 7.93 -21.20
CA ASP A 640 -2.02 7.72 -20.21
C ASP A 640 -1.59 6.64 -19.22
N PRO A 641 -1.65 6.91 -17.89
CA PRO A 641 -1.30 5.93 -16.90
C PRO A 641 -2.31 4.77 -16.90
N PHE A 642 -1.83 3.57 -16.58
CA PHE A 642 -2.68 2.43 -16.30
C PHE A 642 -2.16 1.64 -15.10
N ILE A 643 -3.05 0.86 -14.51
CA ILE A 643 -2.71 -0.07 -13.45
C ILE A 643 -3.58 -1.32 -13.53
N ALA A 644 -2.96 -2.45 -13.22
CA ALA A 644 -3.61 -3.71 -12.91
C ALA A 644 -3.12 -4.18 -11.54
N ILE A 645 -4.02 -4.20 -10.57
CA ILE A 645 -3.73 -4.71 -9.23
C ILE A 645 -4.44 -6.06 -9.08
N GLY A 646 -3.76 -7.04 -8.48
CA GLY A 646 -4.40 -8.27 -8.06
C GLY A 646 -5.43 -8.01 -6.95
N PRO A 647 -6.37 -8.93 -6.72
CA PRO A 647 -7.26 -8.85 -5.57
C PRO A 647 -6.47 -8.64 -4.27
N GLN A 648 -6.71 -7.52 -3.60
CA GLN A 648 -5.94 -7.16 -2.41
C GLN A 648 -6.40 -7.96 -1.20
N GLY A 649 -5.57 -7.99 -0.16
CA GLY A 649 -5.88 -8.68 1.06
C GLY A 649 -5.70 -10.19 0.97
N VAL A 650 -5.99 -10.87 -0.15
CA VAL A 650 -6.04 -12.36 -0.21
C VAL A 650 -4.71 -13.06 -0.51
N GLY A 651 -3.61 -12.32 -0.60
CA GLY A 651 -2.35 -12.86 -1.08
C GLY A 651 -2.41 -13.25 -2.54
N ALA A 652 -3.16 -12.49 -3.34
CA ALA A 652 -3.17 -12.71 -4.78
C ALA A 652 -1.78 -12.47 -5.36
N ARG A 653 -1.40 -13.31 -6.31
CA ARG A 653 -0.12 -13.22 -7.01
C ARG A 653 -0.34 -13.37 -8.51
N LEU A 654 0.53 -12.79 -9.31
CA LEU A 654 0.49 -12.96 -10.75
C LEU A 654 0.73 -14.43 -11.12
N ALA A 655 -0.23 -15.03 -11.81
CA ALA A 655 -0.18 -16.44 -12.20
C ALA A 655 0.02 -16.63 -13.69
N THR A 656 -0.55 -15.78 -14.53
CA THR A 656 -0.24 -15.76 -15.97
C THR A 656 -0.54 -14.41 -16.60
N VAL A 657 0.05 -14.15 -17.76
CA VAL A 657 -0.22 -12.97 -18.58
C VAL A 657 -0.69 -13.41 -19.96
N THR A 658 -1.73 -12.74 -20.45
CA THR A 658 -2.16 -12.82 -21.84
C THR A 658 -2.15 -11.42 -22.45
N GLY A 659 -2.17 -11.32 -23.77
CA GLY A 659 -2.12 -10.01 -24.41
C GLY A 659 -2.07 -10.08 -25.92
N SER A 660 -1.58 -9.01 -26.54
CA SER A 660 -1.37 -8.96 -27.97
C SER A 660 -0.10 -8.20 -28.36
N CYS A 661 0.54 -8.63 -29.44
CA CYS A 661 1.68 -7.93 -30.04
C CYS A 661 1.31 -7.37 -31.41
N TYR A 662 1.65 -6.10 -31.69
CA TYR A 662 1.49 -5.53 -33.03
C TYR A 662 2.59 -6.06 -33.95
N LYS A 663 2.18 -6.75 -35.03
CA LYS A 663 3.11 -7.35 -36.01
C LYS A 663 4.24 -8.16 -35.36
N THR A 664 3.96 -8.82 -34.23
CA THR A 664 4.93 -9.54 -33.38
C THR A 664 6.09 -8.73 -32.79
N ASN A 665 6.16 -7.42 -33.04
CA ASN A 665 7.32 -6.61 -32.69
C ASN A 665 7.18 -5.91 -31.34
N GLN A 666 5.96 -5.47 -30.99
CA GLN A 666 5.72 -4.61 -29.85
C GLN A 666 4.50 -5.07 -29.05
N VAL A 667 4.61 -5.10 -27.73
CA VAL A 667 3.49 -5.42 -26.83
C VAL A 667 2.48 -4.26 -26.86
N THR A 668 1.21 -4.59 -27.13
CA THR A 668 0.15 -3.58 -27.27
C THR A 668 -0.92 -3.67 -26.20
N SER A 669 -1.24 -4.87 -25.73
CA SER A 669 -2.23 -5.06 -24.67
C SER A 669 -1.77 -6.15 -23.70
N LEU A 670 -2.21 -6.03 -22.45
CA LEU A 670 -1.95 -7.00 -21.39
C LEU A 670 -3.20 -7.25 -20.56
N THR A 671 -3.43 -8.52 -20.24
CA THR A 671 -4.39 -9.00 -19.25
C THR A 671 -3.65 -9.88 -18.27
N LEU A 672 -3.68 -9.50 -17.00
CA LEU A 672 -3.03 -10.26 -15.93
C LEU A 672 -4.05 -11.19 -15.31
N THR A 673 -3.69 -12.44 -15.15
CA THR A 673 -4.48 -13.38 -14.35
C THR A 673 -3.82 -13.55 -13.00
N TRP A 674 -4.55 -13.18 -11.95
CA TRP A 674 -4.12 -13.30 -10.56
C TRP A 674 -4.64 -14.60 -9.97
N GLU A 675 -3.79 -15.32 -9.26
CA GLU A 675 -4.15 -16.49 -8.47
C GLU A 675 -4.22 -16.12 -7.00
N TYR A 676 -5.26 -16.58 -6.31
CA TYR A 676 -5.32 -16.57 -4.85
C TYR A 676 -6.02 -17.83 -4.33
N LEU A 677 -5.82 -18.12 -3.04
CA LEU A 677 -6.52 -19.20 -2.36
C LEU A 677 -7.84 -18.68 -1.80
N SER A 678 -8.93 -19.33 -2.15
CA SER A 678 -10.24 -19.11 -1.56
C SER A 678 -10.74 -20.39 -0.90
N TYR A 679 -11.48 -20.25 0.19
CA TYR A 679 -12.25 -21.36 0.74
C TYR A 679 -13.64 -21.29 0.15
N GLU A 680 -14.15 -22.43 -0.31
CA GLU A 680 -15.55 -22.51 -0.70
C GLU A 680 -16.40 -22.61 0.56
N ARG A 681 -17.60 -22.03 0.53
CA ARG A 681 -18.52 -22.15 1.66
C ARG A 681 -18.92 -23.60 1.80
N CYS A 682 -18.87 -24.11 3.03
CA CYS A 682 -19.53 -25.36 3.35
C CYS A 682 -21.04 -25.12 3.29
N THR A 683 -21.65 -25.37 2.15
CA THR A 683 -23.11 -25.42 2.05
C THR A 683 -23.60 -26.67 2.75
N THR A 684 -24.54 -26.53 3.69
CA THR A 684 -25.33 -27.68 4.12
C THR A 684 -26.04 -28.26 2.90
N PRO A 685 -26.12 -29.60 2.73
CA PRO A 685 -26.72 -30.23 1.54
C PRO A 685 -28.13 -29.72 1.20
N SER A 686 -28.87 -29.23 2.19
CA SER A 686 -30.21 -28.67 2.03
C SER A 686 -30.25 -27.27 1.39
N ALA A 687 -29.18 -26.46 1.50
CA ALA A 687 -29.15 -25.09 0.98
C ALA A 687 -28.86 -25.03 -0.53
N VAL A 688 -28.11 -25.99 -1.07
CA VAL A 688 -27.77 -26.07 -2.51
C VAL A 688 -29.03 -26.19 -3.37
N LEU A 689 -30.01 -26.97 -2.91
CA LEU A 689 -31.29 -27.16 -3.61
C LEU A 689 -32.15 -25.88 -3.68
N ALA A 690 -31.98 -24.94 -2.75
CA ALA A 690 -32.73 -23.68 -2.71
C ALA A 690 -32.06 -22.55 -3.51
N ALA A 691 -30.73 -22.54 -3.59
CA ALA A 691 -29.97 -21.54 -4.36
C ALA A 691 -30.14 -21.75 -5.87
N ASP A 692 -30.08 -23.00 -6.35
CA ASP A 692 -30.28 -23.33 -7.77
C ASP A 692 -31.68 -22.92 -8.28
N ALA A 693 -32.69 -23.00 -7.42
CA ALA A 693 -34.05 -22.57 -7.75
C ALA A 693 -34.20 -21.04 -7.92
N ARG A 694 -33.39 -20.24 -7.20
CA ARG A 694 -33.42 -18.76 -7.30
C ARG A 694 -32.65 -18.24 -8.51
N VAL A 695 -31.52 -18.85 -8.84
CA VAL A 695 -30.74 -18.46 -10.04
C VAL A 695 -31.48 -18.84 -11.32
N ALA A 696 -32.14 -20.00 -11.37
CA ALA A 696 -32.97 -20.40 -12.50
C ALA A 696 -34.17 -19.43 -12.74
N GLY A 697 -34.70 -18.80 -11.68
CA GLY A 697 -35.79 -17.83 -11.78
C GLY A 697 -35.38 -16.44 -12.26
N GLN A 698 -34.10 -16.06 -12.17
CA GLN A 698 -33.60 -14.75 -12.63
C GLN A 698 -33.04 -14.77 -14.05
N VAL A 699 -32.77 -15.94 -14.63
CA VAL A 699 -32.35 -16.09 -16.03
C VAL A 699 -33.56 -16.35 -16.95
N SER A 700 -34.74 -16.55 -16.38
CA SER A 700 -36.01 -16.80 -17.11
C SER A 700 -36.99 -15.61 -17.10
N ALA A 701 -36.55 -14.45 -16.60
CA ALA A 701 -37.26 -13.16 -16.65
C ALA A 701 -36.36 -12.12 -17.29
#